data_AF-A0A7W3ZZ54-F1
#
_entry.id   AF-A0A7W3ZZ54-F1
#
_cell.length_a   1.000
_cell.length_b   1.000
_cell.length_c   1.000
_cell.angle_alpha   90.00
_cell.angle_beta   90.00
_cell.angle_gamma   90.00
#
_symmetry.space_group_name_H-M   'P 1'
#
loop_
_entity.id
_entity.type
_entity.pdbx_description
1 polymer ?
#
loop_
_entity_poly.entity_id
_entity_poly.type
_entity_poly.pdbx_seq_one_letter_code
_entity_poly.pdbx_strand_id
1 'polypeptide(L)'
;MLGGNVQLAKINHKNISRLILCVALLLGIIFPAAALFVSPAKPAMPEIQALFPTASSISEKQGEPAIWTVHQGEEVLGYAFETNDIAKIPAYSGEPVNMLVAIDAKGQYLGAKVLEHHEPIILAGIPETKLWQFTDQYPGLHVKDRIKVGGNASQGTIAIDGLSGATVTVMVMNVAITKAATKVAQSLGLIEIKKGIIQPLSSIKLDVFAKADWQTLTGDGSIRKLYLKRAAVDEAFMGTEAEHVEEASASQKQEMFAEIYYALLDVPTIGKNLLSEADNAWLVEPLVKGEHLLVLMGNGYSFKGSGYVRGGIFDRIQLHQGDEAISFRDLEHNRLTDLAIEGAPHFSEMSVFRIQEHYEFDPGASWQLELLVRRQTGPIDSLFTSFKGDYDMLPKYVDTPAAIMPEPERSLIEQVWFEKRYEVVALIIMIIVLLLILFFQDVLVRHPTFIHNLRHGFLIATVVLVGWTWGGQLSVVNVFTFLQSLMGDFSWDLFMLDPIIFILWCAAAVTILLWGRAVYCGWLCPFGALQELVNQFARFVKIPQFELPFAVHERLWAIKYLILLALFGVSLDSLAMAEKLAEVEPFKTTFLLKFDREWPFILWASLLILINLVNRKTFCRYLCPLGAALSVSNSARLFNWLKRREECGTPCKTCATECEIQAIEPNGVINMRECHYCLDCQITYFNDEKCPPLKKLAYKKNKYKEQQIDAVNVAS
;
A
#
# COMPACT_ATOMS: atom_id res chain seq x y z
N MET A 1 -31.43 -44.48 40.33
CA MET A 1 -31.85 -43.36 41.19
C MET A 1 -30.83 -42.26 41.04
N LEU A 2 -31.24 -41.10 40.49
CA LEU A 2 -30.62 -39.78 40.60
C LEU A 2 -31.55 -38.86 39.80
N GLY A 3 -32.65 -38.46 40.44
CA GLY A 3 -33.59 -37.48 39.91
C GLY A 3 -33.05 -36.08 40.20
N GLY A 4 -32.65 -35.38 39.14
CA GLY A 4 -32.42 -33.93 39.21
C GLY A 4 -33.73 -33.21 39.00
N ASN A 5 -34.38 -32.82 40.10
CA ASN A 5 -35.54 -31.91 40.07
C ASN A 5 -35.09 -30.54 39.55
N VAL A 6 -35.40 -30.23 38.30
CA VAL A 6 -35.43 -28.85 37.80
C VAL A 6 -36.70 -28.21 38.37
N GLN A 7 -36.58 -27.53 39.51
CA GLN A 7 -37.63 -26.63 39.99
C GLN A 7 -37.75 -25.47 38.99
N LEU A 8 -38.75 -25.55 38.11
CA LEU A 8 -39.31 -24.39 37.42
C LEU A 8 -39.81 -23.41 38.48
N ALA A 9 -39.02 -22.38 38.78
CA ALA A 9 -39.47 -21.27 39.60
C ALA A 9 -40.71 -20.66 38.92
N LYS A 10 -41.88 -20.79 39.56
CA LYS A 10 -43.09 -20.03 39.18
C LYS A 10 -42.78 -18.54 39.35
N ILE A 11 -42.63 -17.81 38.24
CA ILE A 11 -42.36 -16.38 38.27
C ILE A 11 -43.66 -15.58 38.38
N ASN A 12 -43.64 -14.60 39.26
CA ASN A 12 -44.66 -13.58 39.46
C ASN A 12 -44.62 -12.57 38.29
N HIS A 13 -45.64 -12.57 37.43
CA HIS A 13 -45.75 -11.74 36.21
C HIS A 13 -45.47 -10.24 36.41
N LYS A 14 -45.67 -9.72 37.64
CA LYS A 14 -45.42 -8.32 37.99
C LYS A 14 -43.94 -7.91 37.92
N ASN A 15 -43.00 -8.80 38.22
CA ASN A 15 -41.57 -8.46 38.19
C ASN A 15 -41.01 -8.44 36.76
N ILE A 16 -41.53 -9.28 35.87
CA ILE A 16 -41.20 -9.29 34.44
C ILE A 16 -41.74 -8.01 33.77
N SER A 17 -42.99 -7.63 34.08
CA SER A 17 -43.57 -6.37 33.58
C SER A 17 -42.76 -5.15 34.03
N ARG A 18 -42.28 -5.11 35.28
CA ARG A 18 -41.43 -4.02 35.79
C ARG A 18 -40.04 -3.99 35.13
N LEU A 19 -39.43 -5.15 34.90
CA LEU A 19 -38.13 -5.21 34.21
C LEU A 19 -38.26 -4.79 32.74
N ILE A 20 -39.29 -5.26 32.04
CA ILE A 20 -39.59 -4.85 30.66
C ILE A 20 -39.92 -3.36 30.59
N LEU A 21 -40.70 -2.84 31.54
CA LEU A 21 -41.02 -1.41 31.61
C LEU A 21 -39.78 -0.57 31.93
N CYS A 22 -38.88 -1.02 32.81
CA CYS A 22 -37.60 -0.34 33.07
C CYS A 22 -36.67 -0.36 31.86
N VAL A 23 -36.59 -1.48 31.14
CA VAL A 23 -35.80 -1.58 29.89
C VAL A 23 -36.43 -0.73 28.78
N ALA A 24 -37.75 -0.68 28.67
CA ALA A 24 -38.47 0.19 27.73
C ALA A 24 -38.35 1.67 28.11
N LEU A 25 -38.34 2.02 29.39
CA LEU A 25 -38.08 3.38 29.89
C LEU A 25 -36.62 3.79 29.66
N LEU A 26 -35.65 2.87 29.80
CA LEU A 26 -34.24 3.09 29.45
C LEU A 26 -34.04 3.24 27.93
N LEU A 27 -34.78 2.49 27.11
CA LEU A 27 -34.82 2.65 25.65
C LEU A 27 -35.58 3.90 25.20
N GLY A 28 -36.49 4.43 26.03
CA GLY A 28 -37.30 5.61 25.76
C GLY A 28 -36.62 6.94 26.13
N ILE A 29 -35.44 6.91 26.75
CA ILE A 29 -34.60 8.10 26.88
C ILE A 29 -33.99 8.35 25.50
N ILE A 30 -34.69 9.18 24.72
CA ILE A 30 -34.21 9.73 23.46
C ILE A 30 -32.90 10.45 23.77
N PHE A 31 -31.78 9.82 23.40
CA PHE A 31 -30.49 10.50 23.37
C PHE A 31 -30.66 11.72 22.45
N PRO A 32 -30.30 12.93 22.91
CA PRO A 32 -30.46 14.10 22.08
C PRO A 32 -29.67 13.90 20.79
N ALA A 33 -30.39 13.91 19.67
CA ALA A 33 -29.86 13.84 18.32
C ALA A 33 -29.04 15.09 17.92
N ALA A 34 -28.69 15.96 18.88
CA ALA A 34 -27.96 17.20 18.68
C ALA A 34 -26.45 16.97 18.76
N ALA A 35 -25.93 16.17 17.83
CA ALA A 35 -24.52 16.19 17.46
C ALA A 35 -24.45 15.74 16.01
N LEU A 36 -24.42 16.74 15.11
CA LEU A 36 -23.96 16.56 13.75
C LEU A 36 -22.47 16.20 13.88
N PHE A 37 -22.15 14.93 13.76
CA PHE A 37 -20.78 14.41 13.76
C PHE A 37 -20.24 14.42 12.32
N VAL A 38 -20.24 15.59 11.70
CA VAL A 38 -19.43 15.88 10.51
C VAL A 38 -18.46 16.96 10.95
N SER A 39 -17.16 16.78 10.75
CA SER A 39 -16.22 17.87 11.02
C SER A 39 -16.60 19.01 10.06
N PRO A 40 -17.10 20.15 10.55
CA PRO A 40 -17.44 21.25 9.65
C PRO A 40 -16.17 21.66 8.91
N ALA A 41 -16.26 21.83 7.60
CA ALA A 41 -15.14 22.26 6.78
C ALA A 41 -14.56 23.56 7.35
N LYS A 42 -13.30 23.51 7.81
CA LYS A 42 -12.60 24.68 8.32
C LYS A 42 -11.98 25.45 7.15
N PRO A 43 -12.10 26.79 7.11
CA PRO A 43 -11.43 27.57 6.07
C PRO A 43 -9.90 27.47 6.22
N ALA A 44 -9.18 27.34 5.11
CA ALA A 44 -7.72 27.22 5.11
C ALA A 44 -7.00 28.51 5.54
N MET A 45 -7.55 29.69 5.20
CA MET A 45 -6.86 30.98 5.33
C MET A 45 -6.42 31.33 6.77
N PRO A 46 -7.26 31.16 7.81
CA PRO A 46 -6.84 31.40 9.20
C PRO A 46 -5.70 30.49 9.65
N GLU A 47 -5.68 29.23 9.20
CA GLU A 47 -4.63 28.26 9.53
C GLU A 47 -3.30 28.62 8.82
N ILE A 48 -3.35 29.10 7.57
CA ILE A 48 -2.16 29.60 6.86
C ILE A 48 -1.57 30.81 7.60
N GLN A 49 -2.40 31.76 8.04
CA GLN A 49 -1.94 32.93 8.80
C GLN A 49 -1.31 32.54 10.15
N ALA A 50 -1.84 31.51 10.82
CA ALA A 50 -1.28 30.99 12.06
C ALA A 50 0.09 30.33 11.86
N LEU A 51 0.29 29.64 10.73
CA LEU A 51 1.55 28.99 10.37
C LEU A 51 2.62 29.98 9.86
N PHE A 52 2.19 31.12 9.31
CA PHE A 52 3.07 32.19 8.81
C PHE A 52 2.78 33.55 9.48
N PRO A 53 3.12 33.73 10.77
CA PRO A 53 2.77 34.93 11.52
C PRO A 53 3.45 36.21 11.02
N THR A 54 4.54 36.10 10.26
CA THR A 54 5.30 37.23 9.68
C THR A 54 4.95 37.55 8.23
N ALA A 55 3.95 36.87 7.65
CA ALA A 55 3.55 37.07 6.26
C ALA A 55 2.96 38.47 6.04
N SER A 56 3.38 39.13 4.95
CA SER A 56 2.81 40.39 4.49
C SER A 56 1.69 40.21 3.47
N SER A 57 1.76 39.16 2.65
CA SER A 57 0.74 38.83 1.64
C SER A 57 0.71 37.33 1.35
N ILE A 58 -0.47 36.84 0.96
CA ILE A 58 -0.73 35.45 0.57
C ILE A 58 -1.37 35.52 -0.81
N SER A 59 -0.82 34.78 -1.80
CA SER A 59 -1.36 34.74 -3.15
C SER A 59 -2.76 34.12 -3.19
N GLU A 60 -3.47 34.26 -4.31
CA GLU A 60 -4.55 33.32 -4.61
C GLU A 60 -3.98 31.93 -4.92
N LYS A 61 -4.83 30.91 -4.83
CA LYS A 61 -4.47 29.53 -5.11
C LYS A 61 -4.24 29.36 -6.61
N GLN A 62 -3.00 29.09 -7.03
CA GLN A 62 -2.60 29.07 -8.45
C GLN A 62 -1.64 27.90 -8.76
N GLY A 63 -1.57 27.49 -10.04
CA GLY A 63 -0.66 26.45 -10.53
C GLY A 63 -1.24 25.03 -10.64
N GLU A 64 -0.44 24.11 -11.19
CA GLU A 64 -0.66 22.66 -11.16
C GLU A 64 0.59 21.96 -10.56
N PRO A 65 0.59 21.59 -9.27
CA PRO A 65 -0.53 21.58 -8.34
C PRO A 65 -0.94 22.98 -7.83
N ALA A 66 -2.20 23.11 -7.39
CA ALA A 66 -2.75 24.37 -6.89
C ALA A 66 -2.21 24.71 -5.48
N ILE A 67 -1.47 25.81 -5.37
CA ILE A 67 -0.76 26.22 -4.14
C ILE A 67 -1.01 27.68 -3.78
N TRP A 68 -0.89 28.01 -2.49
CA TRP A 68 -0.74 29.37 -2.00
C TRP A 68 0.74 29.68 -1.78
N THR A 69 1.21 30.81 -2.32
CA THR A 69 2.55 31.32 -2.06
C THR A 69 2.47 32.42 -1.01
N VAL A 70 3.29 32.29 0.04
CA VAL A 70 3.30 33.21 1.18
C VAL A 70 4.55 34.08 1.12
N HIS A 71 4.36 35.40 1.16
CA HIS A 71 5.43 36.38 0.99
C HIS A 71 5.64 37.24 2.25
N GLN A 72 6.88 37.69 2.44
CA GLN A 72 7.24 38.79 3.34
C GLN A 72 8.00 39.86 2.53
N GLY A 73 7.28 40.91 2.12
CA GLY A 73 7.79 41.86 1.13
C GLY A 73 7.92 41.18 -0.25
N GLU A 74 9.13 41.18 -0.81
CA GLU A 74 9.46 40.51 -2.08
C GLU A 74 9.98 39.08 -1.89
N GLU A 75 10.28 38.66 -0.65
CA GLU A 75 10.81 37.33 -0.33
C GLU A 75 9.69 36.30 -0.15
N VAL A 76 9.88 35.09 -0.69
CA VAL A 76 8.97 33.95 -0.49
C VAL A 76 9.32 33.25 0.82
N LEU A 77 8.42 33.29 1.80
CA LEU A 77 8.59 32.59 3.07
C LEU A 77 8.34 31.08 2.94
N GLY A 78 7.39 30.72 2.09
CA GLY A 78 7.01 29.33 1.89
C GLY A 78 5.71 29.17 1.12
N TYR A 79 5.20 27.94 1.14
CA TYR A 79 4.08 27.51 0.33
C TYR A 79 3.09 26.72 1.20
N ALA A 80 1.80 26.92 0.96
CA ALA A 80 0.73 26.14 1.58
C ALA A 80 -0.15 25.48 0.51
N PHE A 81 -0.72 24.33 0.81
CA PHE A 81 -1.57 23.59 -0.12
C PHE A 81 -2.49 22.60 0.60
N GLU A 82 -3.57 22.22 -0.06
CA GLU A 82 -4.49 21.19 0.42
C GLU A 82 -4.16 19.83 -0.17
N THR A 83 -4.18 18.79 0.64
CA THR A 83 -3.90 17.43 0.19
C THR A 83 -4.91 16.94 -0.86
N ASN A 84 -6.18 17.33 -0.75
CA ASN A 84 -7.24 16.87 -1.65
C ASN A 84 -7.10 17.37 -3.09
N ASP A 85 -6.43 18.50 -3.34
CA ASP A 85 -6.23 19.01 -4.70
C ASP A 85 -5.06 18.33 -5.43
N ILE A 86 -4.17 17.67 -4.68
CA ILE A 86 -2.88 17.19 -5.21
C ILE A 86 -2.78 15.66 -5.14
N ALA A 87 -3.23 15.10 -4.01
CA ALA A 87 -3.17 13.70 -3.67
C ALA A 87 -4.45 13.32 -2.90
N LYS A 88 -5.58 13.29 -3.61
CA LYS A 88 -6.87 12.82 -3.09
C LYS A 88 -6.81 11.30 -2.86
N ILE A 89 -6.56 10.89 -1.61
CA ILE A 89 -6.47 9.48 -1.22
C ILE A 89 -7.61 9.17 -0.25
N PRO A 90 -8.50 8.21 -0.56
CA PRO A 90 -9.59 7.83 0.33
C PRO A 90 -9.03 7.20 1.61
N ALA A 91 -9.59 7.59 2.76
CA ALA A 91 -9.28 7.03 4.08
C ALA A 91 -10.31 5.96 4.47
N TYR A 92 -10.42 5.58 5.75
CA TYR A 92 -11.21 4.40 6.18
C TYR A 92 -12.70 4.52 5.83
N SER A 93 -13.26 5.74 5.83
CA SER A 93 -14.66 5.99 5.42
C SER A 93 -14.92 5.77 3.92
N GLY A 94 -13.86 5.67 3.09
CA GLY A 94 -13.95 5.81 1.65
C GLY A 94 -13.90 7.27 1.16
N GLU A 95 -14.00 8.25 2.06
CA GLU A 95 -13.79 9.67 1.76
C GLU A 95 -12.36 10.10 2.15
N PRO A 96 -11.75 11.06 1.43
CA PRO A 96 -10.42 11.55 1.75
C PRO A 96 -10.43 12.50 2.96
N VAL A 97 -9.31 12.55 3.69
CA VAL A 97 -9.09 13.53 4.75
C VAL A 97 -8.44 14.77 4.16
N ASN A 98 -9.12 15.91 4.24
CA ASN A 98 -8.58 17.17 3.74
C ASN A 98 -7.67 17.82 4.77
N MET A 99 -6.41 18.05 4.39
CA MET A 99 -5.41 18.66 5.26
C MET A 99 -4.73 19.81 4.56
N LEU A 100 -4.53 20.90 5.30
CA LEU A 100 -3.63 21.99 4.94
C LEU A 100 -2.21 21.58 5.32
N VAL A 101 -1.28 21.67 4.38
CA VAL A 101 0.15 21.46 4.62
C VAL A 101 0.89 22.73 4.25
N ALA A 102 1.81 23.16 5.12
CA ALA A 102 2.69 24.30 4.88
C ALA A 102 4.15 23.85 4.91
N ILE A 103 4.92 24.28 3.91
CA ILE A 103 6.36 24.07 3.80
C ILE A 103 7.08 25.41 3.63
N ASP A 104 8.31 25.52 4.13
CA ASP A 104 9.16 26.68 3.89
C ASP A 104 9.79 26.65 2.48
N ALA A 105 10.50 27.72 2.11
CA ALA A 105 11.22 27.81 0.84
C ALA A 105 12.37 26.80 0.66
N LYS A 106 12.71 26.02 1.70
CA LYS A 106 13.73 24.96 1.65
C LYS A 106 13.12 23.55 1.62
N GLY A 107 11.79 23.43 1.76
CA GLY A 107 11.08 22.16 1.83
C GLY A 107 11.05 21.54 3.24
N GLN A 108 11.20 22.32 4.30
CA GLN A 108 10.89 21.90 5.67
C GLN A 108 9.41 22.09 5.95
N TYR A 109 8.78 21.12 6.61
CA TYR A 109 7.40 21.24 7.06
C TYR A 109 7.31 22.28 8.19
N LEU A 110 6.47 23.28 7.99
CA LEU A 110 6.09 24.26 9.01
C LEU A 110 4.91 23.75 9.84
N GLY A 111 4.03 22.98 9.22
CA GLY A 111 2.94 22.28 9.90
C GLY A 111 1.95 21.62 8.95
N ALA A 112 1.11 20.76 9.52
CA ALA A 112 -0.05 20.20 8.87
C ALA A 112 -1.28 20.38 9.77
N LYS A 113 -2.44 20.70 9.20
CA LYS A 113 -3.70 20.91 9.93
C LYS A 113 -4.85 20.22 9.22
N VAL A 114 -5.69 19.52 9.98
CA VAL A 114 -6.89 18.85 9.44
C VAL A 114 -8.00 19.89 9.24
N LEU A 115 -8.41 20.09 7.99
CA LEU A 115 -9.49 21.02 7.61
C LEU A 115 -10.85 20.34 7.67
N GLU A 116 -10.93 19.10 7.19
CA GLU A 116 -12.17 18.35 7.08
C GLU A 116 -11.89 16.84 7.06
N HIS A 117 -12.74 16.05 7.75
CA HIS A 117 -12.67 14.60 7.71
C HIS A 117 -14.05 13.96 7.93
N HIS A 118 -14.23 12.78 7.33
CA HIS A 118 -15.43 11.95 7.47
C HIS A 118 -15.12 10.62 8.20
N GLU A 119 -14.04 10.60 8.97
CA GLU A 119 -13.54 9.38 9.60
C GLU A 119 -14.47 8.88 10.73
N PRO A 120 -15.15 7.74 10.57
CA PRO A 120 -16.22 7.29 11.46
C PRO A 120 -15.65 6.90 12.83
N ILE A 121 -14.40 6.43 12.83
CA ILE A 121 -13.72 6.01 14.05
C ILE A 121 -13.48 7.21 14.97
N ILE A 122 -13.06 8.34 14.41
CA ILE A 122 -12.79 9.60 15.11
C ILE A 122 -14.10 10.26 15.55
N LEU A 123 -15.05 10.40 14.62
CA LEU A 123 -16.35 11.03 14.88
C LEU A 123 -17.16 10.33 15.97
N ALA A 124 -16.97 9.01 16.13
CA ALA A 124 -17.69 8.20 17.10
C ALA A 124 -16.79 7.62 18.20
N GLY A 125 -15.78 8.35 18.70
CA GLY A 125 -15.19 8.01 20.01
C GLY A 125 -13.70 8.27 20.24
N ILE A 126 -12.92 8.68 19.23
CA ILE A 126 -11.56 9.19 19.46
C ILE A 126 -11.61 10.72 19.38
N PRO A 127 -11.14 11.47 20.39
CA PRO A 127 -11.14 12.92 20.33
C PRO A 127 -10.42 13.44 19.08
N GLU A 128 -11.00 14.41 18.38
CA GLU A 128 -10.40 15.07 17.19
C GLU A 128 -9.02 15.66 17.52
N THR A 129 -8.80 16.05 18.77
CA THR A 129 -7.50 16.51 19.28
C THR A 129 -6.38 15.51 19.04
N LYS A 130 -6.65 14.20 18.97
CA LYS A 130 -5.62 13.20 18.65
C LYS A 130 -5.20 13.21 17.19
N LEU A 131 -6.09 13.61 16.26
CA LEU A 131 -5.69 13.84 14.87
C LEU A 131 -4.78 15.07 14.77
N TRP A 132 -5.07 16.13 15.53
CA TRP A 132 -4.23 17.32 15.57
C TRP A 132 -2.85 17.00 16.16
N GLN A 133 -2.80 16.23 17.26
CA GLN A 133 -1.54 15.73 17.84
C GLN A 133 -0.73 14.91 16.83
N PHE A 134 -1.40 14.13 15.97
CA PHE A 134 -0.72 13.41 14.91
C PHE A 134 -0.06 14.36 13.90
N THR A 135 -0.80 15.36 13.42
CA THR A 135 -0.29 16.34 12.43
C THR A 135 0.75 17.30 13.03
N ASP A 136 0.71 17.54 14.35
CA ASP A 136 1.67 18.39 15.07
C ASP A 136 3.07 17.74 15.20
N GLN A 137 3.27 16.52 14.69
CA GLN A 137 4.58 15.85 14.61
C GLN A 137 5.39 16.22 13.35
N TYR A 138 4.76 16.84 12.35
CA TYR A 138 5.44 17.23 11.09
C TYR A 138 6.39 18.43 11.19
N PRO A 139 6.12 19.47 11.99
CA PRO A 139 7.01 20.63 12.09
C PRO A 139 8.47 20.22 12.35
N GLY A 140 9.39 20.71 11.51
CA GLY A 140 10.83 20.42 11.61
C GLY A 140 11.31 19.18 10.83
N LEU A 141 10.40 18.40 10.23
CA LEU A 141 10.75 17.37 9.25
C LEU A 141 10.98 17.99 7.87
N HIS A 142 11.63 17.27 6.96
CA HIS A 142 11.89 17.69 5.58
C HIS A 142 11.09 16.85 4.58
N VAL A 143 10.67 17.45 3.45
CA VAL A 143 10.01 16.71 2.34
C VAL A 143 10.84 15.57 1.73
N LYS A 144 12.16 15.52 1.98
CA LYS A 144 13.05 14.43 1.53
C LYS A 144 13.11 13.27 2.53
N ASP A 145 12.60 13.49 3.74
CA ASP A 145 12.63 12.48 4.79
C ASP A 145 11.65 11.36 4.48
N ARG A 146 12.08 10.12 4.74
CA ARG A 146 11.21 8.95 4.66
C ARG A 146 10.44 8.82 5.96
N ILE A 147 9.25 9.39 6.00
CA ILE A 147 8.38 9.41 7.18
C ILE A 147 7.49 8.15 7.22
N LYS A 148 7.56 7.42 8.33
CA LYS A 148 6.83 6.19 8.58
C LYS A 148 5.94 6.34 9.80
N VAL A 149 4.69 5.85 9.73
CA VAL A 149 3.77 5.83 10.88
C VAL A 149 3.93 4.54 11.66
N GLY A 150 4.36 4.63 12.92
CA GLY A 150 4.51 3.49 13.82
C GLY A 150 5.76 2.62 13.60
N GLY A 151 6.09 1.83 14.63
CA GLY A 151 7.30 1.00 14.68
C GLY A 151 8.56 1.77 15.11
N ASN A 152 9.70 1.08 15.15
CA ASN A 152 10.98 1.69 15.51
C ASN A 152 11.63 2.37 14.30
N ALA A 153 12.33 3.48 14.54
CA ALA A 153 13.18 4.11 13.53
C ALA A 153 14.22 3.10 13.00
N SER A 154 14.20 2.87 11.69
CA SER A 154 15.22 2.08 10.98
C SER A 154 16.21 2.99 10.26
N GLN A 155 17.37 2.47 9.83
CA GLN A 155 18.38 3.28 9.13
C GLN A 155 17.76 3.96 7.89
N GLY A 156 17.66 5.29 7.93
CA GLY A 156 17.13 6.11 6.83
C GLY A 156 15.62 6.36 6.82
N THR A 157 14.88 6.06 7.90
CA THR A 157 13.45 6.37 8.04
C THR A 157 13.15 7.05 9.38
N ILE A 158 12.35 8.11 9.38
CA ILE A 158 11.86 8.80 10.58
C ILE A 158 10.51 8.19 10.95
N ALA A 159 10.39 7.67 12.18
CA ALA A 159 9.13 7.14 12.69
C ALA A 159 8.34 8.23 13.41
N ILE A 160 7.06 8.38 13.08
CA ILE A 160 6.08 9.22 13.79
C ILE A 160 5.04 8.34 14.49
N ASP A 161 4.50 8.82 15.59
CA ASP A 161 3.53 8.06 16.39
C ASP A 161 2.23 7.85 15.62
N GLY A 162 1.73 6.61 15.65
CA GLY A 162 0.43 6.26 15.10
C GLY A 162 -0.71 6.44 16.10
N LEU A 163 -1.94 6.45 15.60
CA LEU A 163 -3.15 6.53 16.42
C LEU A 163 -3.74 5.13 16.66
N SER A 164 -3.81 4.72 17.93
CA SER A 164 -4.42 3.44 18.31
C SER A 164 -5.90 3.41 17.94
N GLY A 165 -6.32 2.38 17.21
CA GLY A 165 -7.70 2.22 16.74
C GLY A 165 -8.02 2.98 15.45
N ALA A 166 -7.17 3.90 14.99
CA ALA A 166 -7.32 4.64 13.72
C ALA A 166 -5.99 4.66 12.94
N THR A 167 -5.25 3.55 12.98
CA THR A 167 -3.93 3.43 12.36
C THR A 167 -3.99 3.57 10.84
N VAL A 168 -5.01 2.99 10.20
CA VAL A 168 -5.22 3.12 8.74
C VAL A 168 -5.43 4.58 8.35
N THR A 169 -6.27 5.30 9.09
CA THR A 169 -6.54 6.72 8.88
C THR A 169 -5.25 7.54 8.93
N VAL A 170 -4.44 7.43 9.98
CA VAL A 170 -3.21 8.23 10.11
C VAL A 170 -2.12 7.79 9.12
N MET A 171 -2.08 6.54 8.69
CA MET A 171 -1.20 6.08 7.60
C MET A 171 -1.59 6.73 6.27
N VAL A 172 -2.88 6.76 5.93
CA VAL A 172 -3.39 7.44 4.73
C VAL A 172 -3.09 8.93 4.81
N MET A 173 -3.31 9.56 5.97
CA MET A 173 -2.97 10.98 6.19
C MET A 173 -1.48 11.23 5.95
N ASN A 174 -0.58 10.38 6.48
CA ASN A 174 0.85 10.50 6.23
C ASN A 174 1.17 10.43 4.75
N VAL A 175 0.66 9.42 4.04
CA VAL A 175 0.90 9.27 2.61
C VAL A 175 0.35 10.46 1.83
N ALA A 176 -0.82 10.97 2.18
CA ALA A 176 -1.41 12.15 1.53
C ALA A 176 -0.53 13.40 1.74
N ILE A 177 -0.07 13.65 2.98
CA ILE A 177 0.83 14.76 3.31
C ILE A 177 2.15 14.62 2.55
N THR A 178 2.84 13.50 2.66
CA THR A 178 4.16 13.30 2.05
C THR A 178 4.08 13.32 0.53
N LYS A 179 3.06 12.72 -0.07
CA LYS A 179 2.89 12.68 -1.52
C LYS A 179 2.52 14.04 -2.09
N ALA A 180 1.62 14.79 -1.43
CA ALA A 180 1.29 16.15 -1.83
C ALA A 180 2.50 17.06 -1.70
N ALA A 181 3.21 17.02 -0.56
CA ALA A 181 4.38 17.84 -0.33
C ALA A 181 5.55 17.52 -1.28
N THR A 182 5.77 16.24 -1.59
CA THR A 182 6.77 15.82 -2.58
C THR A 182 6.43 16.37 -3.96
N LYS A 183 5.17 16.26 -4.40
CA LYS A 183 4.73 16.81 -5.70
C LYS A 183 4.89 18.33 -5.77
N VAL A 184 4.53 19.05 -4.70
CA VAL A 184 4.68 20.51 -4.63
C VAL A 184 6.15 20.91 -4.62
N ALA A 185 6.97 20.24 -3.81
CA ALA A 185 8.40 20.50 -3.78
C ALA A 185 9.07 20.21 -5.13
N GLN A 186 8.58 19.22 -5.88
CA GLN A 186 9.01 18.94 -7.25
C GLN A 186 8.60 20.04 -8.23
N SER A 187 7.33 20.47 -8.23
CA SER A 187 6.86 21.52 -9.13
C SER A 187 7.54 22.87 -8.89
N LEU A 188 8.01 23.09 -7.66
CA LEU A 188 8.73 24.30 -7.24
C LEU A 188 10.26 24.20 -7.38
N GLY A 189 10.80 23.06 -7.84
CA GLY A 189 12.24 22.85 -7.97
C GLY A 189 13.00 22.74 -6.63
N LEU A 190 12.31 22.54 -5.51
CA LEU A 190 12.91 22.40 -4.17
C LEU A 190 13.60 21.03 -3.99
N ILE A 191 13.19 20.02 -4.76
CA ILE A 191 13.80 18.69 -4.77
C ILE A 191 14.03 18.19 -6.20
N GLU A 192 15.19 17.60 -6.45
CA GLU A 192 15.54 16.98 -7.73
C GLU A 192 14.89 15.60 -7.89
N ILE A 193 14.45 15.29 -9.11
CA ILE A 193 13.90 13.99 -9.47
C ILE A 193 15.04 12.98 -9.60
N LYS A 194 15.45 12.33 -8.50
CA LYS A 194 16.25 11.09 -8.60
C LYS A 194 15.35 9.90 -8.94
N LYS A 195 14.79 9.91 -10.16
CA LYS A 195 14.15 8.72 -10.79
C LYS A 195 14.94 8.20 -11.99
N GLY A 196 16.18 8.63 -12.16
CA GLY A 196 17.09 8.06 -13.15
C GLY A 196 17.75 6.79 -12.62
N ILE A 197 17.94 5.81 -13.51
CA ILE A 197 18.96 4.78 -13.34
C ILE A 197 20.29 5.51 -13.07
N ILE A 198 20.95 5.23 -11.94
CA ILE A 198 22.27 5.81 -11.68
C ILE A 198 23.28 4.93 -12.42
N GLN A 199 23.75 5.39 -13.57
CA GLN A 199 24.83 4.76 -14.33
C GLN A 199 26.16 5.36 -13.85
N PRO A 200 27.03 4.60 -13.15
CA PRO A 200 28.35 5.10 -12.81
C PRO A 200 29.21 5.23 -14.08
N LEU A 201 30.12 6.21 -14.10
CA LEU A 201 31.05 6.44 -15.22
C LEU A 201 31.84 5.17 -15.57
N SER A 202 31.95 4.86 -16.85
CA SER A 202 32.77 3.75 -17.32
C SER A 202 34.26 4.07 -17.14
N SER A 203 35.09 3.02 -17.10
CA SER A 203 36.55 3.17 -17.05
C SER A 203 37.22 2.51 -18.24
N ILE A 204 38.34 3.05 -18.71
CA ILE A 204 39.12 2.46 -19.81
C ILE A 204 39.96 1.30 -19.29
N LYS A 205 39.96 0.17 -20.00
CA LYS A 205 40.77 -1.01 -19.69
C LYS A 205 42.22 -0.79 -20.12
N LEU A 206 43.08 -0.42 -19.17
CA LEU A 206 44.48 -0.09 -19.41
C LEU A 206 45.36 -1.32 -19.75
N ASP A 207 44.89 -2.53 -19.44
CA ASP A 207 45.56 -3.81 -19.69
C ASP A 207 45.26 -4.39 -21.09
N VAL A 208 44.28 -3.83 -21.81
CA VAL A 208 43.88 -4.30 -23.14
C VAL A 208 44.66 -3.58 -24.23
N PHE A 209 45.64 -4.27 -24.80
CA PHE A 209 46.42 -3.80 -25.95
C PHE A 209 46.48 -4.86 -27.06
N ALA A 210 46.18 -4.44 -28.29
CA ALA A 210 46.43 -5.21 -29.51
C ALA A 210 47.20 -4.35 -30.51
N LYS A 211 48.21 -4.92 -31.18
CA LYS A 211 48.90 -4.24 -32.29
C LYS A 211 47.97 -4.19 -33.49
N ALA A 212 47.78 -3.01 -34.08
CA ALA A 212 46.87 -2.79 -35.20
C ALA A 212 47.42 -1.73 -36.16
N ASP A 213 47.07 -1.83 -37.44
CA ASP A 213 47.38 -0.84 -38.46
C ASP A 213 46.25 0.20 -38.61
N TRP A 214 46.50 1.24 -39.40
CA TRP A 214 45.54 2.33 -39.62
C TRP A 214 44.20 1.83 -40.20
N GLN A 215 44.26 0.88 -41.13
CA GLN A 215 43.06 0.33 -41.78
C GLN A 215 42.19 -0.46 -40.80
N THR A 216 42.81 -1.19 -39.88
CA THR A 216 42.12 -1.96 -38.84
C THR A 216 41.43 -1.04 -37.85
N LEU A 217 42.12 -0.01 -37.34
CA LEU A 217 41.56 0.92 -36.35
C LEU A 217 40.44 1.81 -36.93
N THR A 218 40.54 2.17 -38.21
CA THR A 218 39.45 2.91 -38.88
C THR A 218 38.29 1.99 -39.27
N GLY A 219 38.57 0.73 -39.62
CA GLY A 219 37.58 -0.26 -40.01
C GLY A 219 36.73 -0.81 -38.87
N ASP A 220 37.30 -0.98 -37.67
CA ASP A 220 36.56 -1.47 -36.50
C ASP A 220 35.84 -0.35 -35.72
N GLY A 221 36.09 0.90 -36.08
CA GLY A 221 35.49 2.08 -35.46
C GLY A 221 36.26 2.66 -34.28
N SER A 222 37.45 2.14 -33.95
CA SER A 222 38.34 2.72 -32.95
C SER A 222 38.73 4.16 -33.31
N ILE A 223 38.93 4.43 -34.60
CA ILE A 223 39.11 5.78 -35.16
C ILE A 223 37.93 6.07 -36.08
N ARG A 224 37.20 7.15 -35.81
CA ARG A 224 36.08 7.61 -36.64
C ARG A 224 36.48 8.78 -37.51
N LYS A 225 35.67 9.04 -38.53
CA LYS A 225 35.95 10.03 -39.58
C LYS A 225 34.70 10.86 -39.85
N LEU A 226 34.84 12.18 -39.73
CA LEU A 226 33.92 13.18 -40.22
C LEU A 226 34.42 13.68 -41.57
N TYR A 227 33.65 13.45 -42.64
CA TYR A 227 34.00 13.86 -43.99
C TYR A 227 32.91 14.75 -44.58
N LEU A 228 33.28 15.99 -44.90
CA LEU A 228 32.37 16.98 -45.44
C LEU A 228 32.79 17.37 -46.86
N LYS A 229 31.82 17.36 -47.77
CA LYS A 229 31.94 17.92 -49.12
C LYS A 229 31.46 19.36 -49.14
N ARG A 230 31.96 20.15 -50.09
CA ARG A 230 31.49 21.54 -50.26
C ARG A 230 29.97 21.61 -50.49
N ALA A 231 29.39 20.66 -51.22
CA ALA A 231 27.94 20.57 -51.43
C ALA A 231 27.14 20.53 -50.12
N ALA A 232 27.56 19.71 -49.15
CA ALA A 232 26.85 19.56 -47.88
C ALA A 232 26.95 20.84 -47.03
N VAL A 233 28.06 21.58 -47.15
CA VAL A 233 28.22 22.88 -46.50
C VAL A 233 27.30 23.91 -47.14
N ASP A 234 27.30 24.01 -48.47
CA ASP A 234 26.42 24.94 -49.20
C ASP A 234 24.94 24.68 -48.86
N GLU A 235 24.52 23.41 -48.83
CA GLU A 235 23.16 23.00 -48.49
C GLU A 235 22.75 23.47 -47.08
N ALA A 236 23.66 23.37 -46.12
CA ALA A 236 23.40 23.74 -44.73
C ALA A 236 23.29 25.26 -44.49
N PHE A 237 23.63 26.08 -45.49
CA PHE A 237 23.48 27.54 -45.45
C PHE A 237 22.32 28.06 -46.32
N MET A 238 21.58 27.20 -47.03
CA MET A 238 20.42 27.61 -47.84
C MET A 238 19.33 28.28 -46.99
N GLY A 239 18.80 29.40 -47.46
CA GLY A 239 17.78 30.18 -46.75
C GLY A 239 18.33 31.06 -45.62
N THR A 240 19.66 31.15 -45.46
CA THR A 240 20.32 32.04 -44.49
C THR A 240 20.94 33.25 -45.18
N GLU A 241 21.28 34.30 -44.41
CA GLU A 241 21.99 35.47 -44.93
C GLU A 241 23.38 35.16 -45.52
N ALA A 242 23.93 33.97 -45.22
CA ALA A 242 25.24 33.50 -45.69
C ALA A 242 25.17 32.49 -46.86
N GLU A 243 24.00 32.30 -47.48
CA GLU A 243 23.79 31.30 -48.54
C GLU A 243 24.80 31.42 -49.69
N HIS A 244 25.01 32.63 -50.20
CA HIS A 244 25.90 32.89 -51.34
C HIS A 244 27.34 33.25 -50.95
N VAL A 245 27.69 33.17 -49.66
CA VAL A 245 29.05 33.46 -49.19
C VAL A 245 29.91 32.21 -49.36
N GLU A 246 30.99 32.30 -50.15
CA GLU A 246 31.90 31.18 -50.46
C GLU A 246 31.21 29.94 -51.10
N GLU A 247 30.05 30.15 -51.74
CA GLU A 247 29.29 29.11 -52.43
C GLU A 247 30.15 28.41 -53.50
N ALA A 248 30.16 27.07 -53.49
CA ALA A 248 30.96 26.31 -54.43
C ALA A 248 30.34 26.28 -55.83
N SER A 249 31.16 26.46 -56.87
CA SER A 249 30.70 26.23 -58.24
C SER A 249 30.31 24.76 -58.48
N ALA A 250 29.52 24.49 -59.53
CA ALA A 250 29.01 23.15 -59.80
C ALA A 250 30.10 22.06 -59.89
N SER A 251 31.30 22.40 -60.37
CA SER A 251 32.46 21.49 -60.41
C SER A 251 33.10 21.29 -59.04
N GLN A 252 33.08 22.30 -58.16
CA GLN A 252 33.69 22.27 -56.83
C GLN A 252 32.80 21.61 -55.77
N LYS A 253 31.49 21.46 -56.02
CA LYS A 253 30.54 20.87 -55.05
C LYS A 253 30.93 19.47 -54.59
N GLN A 254 31.64 18.69 -55.42
CA GLN A 254 32.11 17.34 -55.07
C GLN A 254 33.47 17.31 -54.37
N GLU A 255 34.18 18.43 -54.29
CA GLU A 255 35.48 18.52 -53.63
C GLU A 255 35.35 18.38 -52.11
N MET A 256 36.41 17.86 -51.49
CA MET A 256 36.53 17.79 -50.04
C MET A 256 36.55 19.21 -49.45
N PHE A 257 35.69 19.46 -48.49
CA PHE A 257 35.73 20.67 -47.68
C PHE A 257 36.54 20.45 -46.40
N ALA A 258 36.20 19.40 -45.66
CA ALA A 258 36.87 19.03 -44.42
C ALA A 258 36.92 17.51 -44.26
N GLU A 259 38.02 17.00 -43.75
CA GLU A 259 38.18 15.62 -43.34
C GLU A 259 38.83 15.62 -41.96
N ILE A 260 38.15 15.07 -40.96
CA ILE A 260 38.64 15.02 -39.57
C ILE A 260 38.49 13.60 -39.05
N TYR A 261 39.60 12.99 -38.65
CA TYR A 261 39.64 11.73 -37.91
C TYR A 261 39.74 12.02 -36.42
N TYR A 262 39.00 11.26 -35.62
CA TYR A 262 38.91 11.47 -34.18
C TYR A 262 38.81 10.16 -33.41
N ALA A 263 39.43 10.12 -32.22
CA ALA A 263 39.46 8.97 -31.33
C ALA A 263 39.88 9.35 -29.90
N LEU A 264 39.56 8.49 -28.93
CA LEU A 264 40.13 8.55 -27.58
C LEU A 264 41.52 7.94 -27.57
N LEU A 265 42.53 8.76 -27.29
CA LEU A 265 43.95 8.44 -27.40
C LEU A 265 44.48 7.70 -26.16
N ASP A 266 43.82 7.85 -25.02
CA ASP A 266 44.12 7.20 -23.75
C ASP A 266 43.70 5.71 -23.72
N VAL A 267 42.97 5.24 -24.72
CA VAL A 267 42.74 3.82 -24.97
C VAL A 267 44.05 3.17 -25.43
N PRO A 268 44.63 2.19 -24.72
CA PRO A 268 45.98 1.69 -25.01
C PRO A 268 46.15 1.15 -26.43
N THR A 269 45.13 0.47 -26.96
CA THR A 269 45.13 -0.05 -28.34
C THR A 269 45.13 1.07 -29.39
N ILE A 270 44.60 2.26 -29.09
CA ILE A 270 44.59 3.40 -29.99
C ILE A 270 45.88 4.20 -29.81
N GLY A 271 46.16 4.65 -28.58
CA GLY A 271 47.33 5.48 -28.25
C GLY A 271 48.67 4.86 -28.62
N LYS A 272 48.94 3.61 -28.19
CA LYS A 272 50.26 2.97 -28.42
C LYS A 272 50.53 2.58 -29.86
N ASN A 273 49.49 2.45 -30.69
CA ASN A 273 49.68 2.22 -32.14
C ASN A 273 49.84 3.55 -32.89
N LEU A 274 49.14 4.62 -32.48
CA LEU A 274 49.21 5.93 -33.12
C LEU A 274 50.47 6.73 -32.76
N LEU A 275 50.89 6.69 -31.50
CA LEU A 275 51.96 7.51 -30.95
C LEU A 275 53.30 6.78 -30.92
N SER A 276 54.38 7.55 -30.97
CA SER A 276 55.70 7.03 -30.59
C SER A 276 55.74 6.71 -29.09
N GLU A 277 56.68 5.87 -28.64
CA GLU A 277 56.85 5.58 -27.21
C GLU A 277 57.08 6.86 -26.38
N ALA A 278 57.83 7.82 -26.93
CA ALA A 278 58.10 9.10 -26.28
C ALA A 278 56.85 9.98 -26.16
N ASP A 279 56.05 10.07 -27.23
CA ASP A 279 54.81 10.85 -27.21
C ASP A 279 53.76 10.23 -26.29
N ASN A 280 53.66 8.89 -26.27
CA ASN A 280 52.78 8.17 -25.37
C ASN A 280 53.17 8.40 -23.91
N ALA A 281 54.46 8.34 -23.58
CA ALA A 281 54.94 8.65 -22.23
C ALA A 281 54.70 10.10 -21.83
N TRP A 282 54.78 11.04 -22.77
CA TRP A 282 54.58 12.46 -22.48
C TRP A 282 53.09 12.85 -22.34
N LEU A 283 52.21 12.27 -23.15
CA LEU A 283 50.80 12.64 -23.20
C LEU A 283 49.94 11.79 -22.25
N VAL A 284 50.11 10.46 -22.28
CA VAL A 284 49.19 9.51 -21.67
C VAL A 284 49.58 9.17 -20.22
N GLU A 285 50.87 8.96 -19.93
CA GLU A 285 51.30 8.59 -18.56
C GLU A 285 50.95 9.64 -17.48
N PRO A 286 50.96 10.97 -17.76
CA PRO A 286 50.59 11.97 -16.75
C PRO A 286 49.08 12.12 -16.51
N LEU A 287 48.22 11.40 -17.22
CA LEU A 287 46.76 11.48 -17.03
C LEU A 287 46.37 11.07 -15.61
N VAL A 288 45.57 11.90 -14.96
CA VAL A 288 44.93 11.54 -13.69
C VAL A 288 43.57 10.86 -13.94
N LYS A 289 43.03 10.21 -12.91
CA LYS A 289 41.74 9.52 -13.03
C LYS A 289 40.63 10.51 -13.37
N GLY A 290 39.82 10.20 -14.38
CA GLY A 290 38.71 11.05 -14.84
C GLY A 290 39.10 12.05 -15.94
N GLU A 291 40.40 12.20 -16.24
CA GLU A 291 40.84 12.90 -17.45
C GLU A 291 40.91 11.94 -18.64
N HIS A 292 40.62 12.46 -19.83
CA HIS A 292 40.67 11.72 -21.09
C HIS A 292 41.38 12.51 -22.19
N LEU A 293 41.91 11.83 -23.20
CA LEU A 293 42.59 12.49 -24.33
C LEU A 293 41.84 12.24 -25.64
N LEU A 294 41.45 13.30 -26.31
CA LEU A 294 40.87 13.27 -27.65
C LEU A 294 41.93 13.65 -28.68
N VAL A 295 42.18 12.80 -29.68
CA VAL A 295 43.01 13.15 -30.83
C VAL A 295 42.14 13.59 -32.00
N LEU A 296 42.50 14.70 -32.65
CA LEU A 296 41.92 15.19 -33.91
C LEU A 296 43.02 15.31 -34.97
N MET A 297 42.79 14.69 -36.13
CA MET A 297 43.70 14.72 -37.28
C MET A 297 42.92 15.09 -38.53
N GLY A 298 43.31 16.15 -39.23
CA GLY A 298 42.48 16.66 -40.31
C GLY A 298 43.18 17.31 -41.48
N ASN A 299 42.39 17.41 -42.56
CA ASN A 299 42.72 18.01 -43.85
C ASN A 299 41.58 18.93 -44.30
N GLY A 300 41.92 19.97 -45.08
CA GLY A 300 40.94 20.93 -45.60
C GLY A 300 40.65 22.06 -44.62
N TYR A 301 39.39 22.25 -44.25
CA TYR A 301 38.96 23.29 -43.32
C TYR A 301 39.52 23.06 -41.91
N SER A 302 40.25 24.05 -41.39
CA SER A 302 40.89 23.97 -40.07
C SER A 302 39.85 23.93 -38.95
N PHE A 303 40.00 22.92 -38.09
CA PHE A 303 39.21 22.75 -36.87
C PHE A 303 39.70 23.62 -35.71
N LYS A 304 40.84 24.31 -35.86
CA LYS A 304 41.44 25.12 -34.78
C LYS A 304 40.84 26.52 -34.62
N GLY A 305 40.13 27.02 -35.62
CA GLY A 305 39.56 28.37 -35.57
C GLY A 305 40.40 29.45 -36.24
N SER A 306 39.78 30.60 -36.51
CA SER A 306 40.45 31.79 -37.09
C SER A 306 41.00 32.75 -36.03
N GLY A 307 40.69 32.53 -34.76
CA GLY A 307 41.03 33.42 -33.64
C GLY A 307 42.07 32.86 -32.67
N TYR A 308 42.89 31.88 -33.08
CA TYR A 308 43.86 31.24 -32.18
C TYR A 308 44.88 32.25 -31.61
N VAL A 309 44.70 32.60 -30.34
CA VAL A 309 45.62 33.38 -29.50
C VAL A 309 45.87 32.63 -28.21
N ARG A 310 47.05 32.81 -27.60
CA ARG A 310 47.39 32.18 -26.30
C ARG A 310 46.32 32.51 -25.26
N GLY A 311 45.74 31.49 -24.64
CA GLY A 311 44.64 31.61 -23.68
C GLY A 311 43.22 31.70 -24.27
N GLY A 312 43.07 31.55 -25.58
CA GLY A 312 41.78 31.49 -26.27
C GLY A 312 41.07 30.12 -26.18
N ILE A 313 39.83 30.09 -26.65
CA ILE A 313 39.03 28.88 -26.84
C ILE A 313 39.13 28.39 -28.28
N PHE A 314 38.96 27.10 -28.50
CA PHE A 314 38.75 26.55 -29.84
C PHE A 314 37.29 26.75 -30.23
N ASP A 315 37.03 27.69 -31.14
CA ASP A 315 35.68 28.17 -31.50
C ASP A 315 34.98 27.34 -32.60
N ARG A 316 35.67 26.34 -33.16
CA ARG A 316 35.15 25.49 -34.24
C ARG A 316 34.88 24.05 -33.86
N ILE A 317 35.28 23.63 -32.67
CA ILE A 317 35.09 22.25 -32.22
C ILE A 317 34.42 22.21 -30.87
N GLN A 318 33.47 21.30 -30.73
CA GLN A 318 32.85 20.94 -29.47
C GLN A 318 32.68 19.44 -29.39
N LEU A 319 32.73 18.91 -28.18
CA LEU A 319 32.45 17.51 -27.91
C LEU A 319 31.13 17.44 -27.14
N HIS A 320 30.16 16.67 -27.64
CA HIS A 320 28.83 16.54 -27.04
C HIS A 320 28.65 15.15 -26.44
N GLN A 321 28.19 15.07 -25.20
CA GLN A 321 27.81 13.82 -24.55
C GLN A 321 26.53 14.03 -23.75
N GLY A 322 25.43 13.40 -24.19
CA GLY A 322 24.10 13.69 -23.64
C GLY A 322 23.69 15.15 -23.90
N ASP A 323 23.34 15.87 -22.83
CA ASP A 323 22.98 17.29 -22.87
C ASP A 323 24.18 18.23 -22.61
N GLU A 324 25.37 17.68 -22.35
CA GLU A 324 26.57 18.47 -22.07
C GLU A 324 27.43 18.72 -23.32
N ALA A 325 27.94 19.94 -23.44
CA ALA A 325 28.86 20.37 -24.49
C ALA A 325 30.22 20.81 -23.89
N ILE A 326 31.29 20.12 -24.28
CA ILE A 326 32.66 20.35 -23.84
C ILE A 326 33.38 21.19 -24.88
N SER A 327 33.91 22.33 -24.46
CA SER A 327 34.71 23.24 -25.28
C SER A 327 36.15 23.27 -24.78
N PHE A 328 37.12 23.31 -25.70
CA PHE A 328 38.53 23.23 -25.37
C PHE A 328 39.23 24.59 -25.35
N ARG A 329 40.26 24.71 -24.52
CA ARG A 329 41.17 25.88 -24.42
C ARG A 329 42.58 25.54 -24.85
N ASP A 330 43.38 26.57 -25.13
CA ASP A 330 44.80 26.43 -25.49
C ASP A 330 45.63 25.66 -24.44
N LEU A 331 45.31 25.79 -23.14
CA LEU A 331 46.00 25.05 -22.06
C LEU A 331 45.72 23.54 -22.08
N GLU A 332 44.66 23.11 -22.75
CA GLU A 332 44.23 21.71 -22.87
C GLU A 332 44.70 21.09 -24.18
N HIS A 333 45.44 21.86 -25.00
CA HIS A 333 45.83 21.48 -26.35
C HIS A 333 47.33 21.18 -26.45
N ASN A 334 47.65 20.08 -27.13
CA ASN A 334 49.01 19.76 -27.57
C ASN A 334 49.02 19.47 -29.07
N ARG A 335 50.06 19.93 -29.77
CA ARG A 335 50.24 19.63 -31.19
C ARG A 335 50.96 18.29 -31.35
N LEU A 336 50.42 17.42 -32.20
CA LEU A 336 51.11 16.23 -32.68
C LEU A 336 51.90 16.56 -33.94
N THR A 337 53.14 16.07 -34.02
CA THR A 337 54.04 16.34 -35.14
C THR A 337 54.10 15.18 -36.13
N ASP A 338 54.07 13.95 -35.62
CA ASP A 338 54.20 12.74 -36.42
C ASP A 338 53.30 11.61 -35.87
N LEU A 339 53.04 10.59 -36.69
CA LEU A 339 52.31 9.38 -36.31
C LEU A 339 53.22 8.15 -36.51
N ALA A 340 53.29 7.29 -35.50
CA ALA A 340 54.12 6.08 -35.56
C ALA A 340 53.45 4.93 -36.32
N ILE A 341 52.14 5.03 -36.58
CA ILE A 341 51.35 3.96 -37.20
C ILE A 341 51.65 3.81 -38.69
N GLU A 342 51.78 2.56 -39.15
CA GLU A 342 51.92 2.27 -40.58
C GLU A 342 50.58 2.45 -41.32
N GLY A 343 50.65 3.06 -42.50
CA GLY A 343 49.49 3.22 -43.39
C GLY A 343 48.57 4.42 -43.10
N ALA A 344 48.92 5.28 -42.13
CA ALA A 344 48.19 6.53 -41.94
C ALA A 344 48.38 7.49 -43.12
N PRO A 345 47.33 8.21 -43.55
CA PRO A 345 47.45 9.26 -44.55
C PRO A 345 48.16 10.48 -43.97
N HIS A 346 48.64 11.37 -44.85
CA HIS A 346 49.22 12.63 -44.42
C HIS A 346 48.14 13.61 -43.94
N PHE A 347 48.36 14.25 -42.80
CA PHE A 347 47.46 15.23 -42.20
C PHE A 347 48.10 16.62 -42.13
N SER A 348 47.35 17.64 -42.54
CA SER A 348 47.77 19.04 -42.41
C SER A 348 47.76 19.54 -40.97
N GLU A 349 46.83 19.05 -40.16
CA GLU A 349 46.67 19.45 -38.76
C GLU A 349 46.44 18.22 -37.87
N MET A 350 47.27 18.06 -36.83
CA MET A 350 47.13 17.01 -35.83
C MET A 350 47.22 17.63 -34.43
N SER A 351 46.27 17.30 -33.56
CA SER A 351 46.12 17.91 -32.25
C SER A 351 45.55 16.92 -31.24
N VAL A 352 46.00 17.03 -30.01
CA VAL A 352 45.46 16.31 -28.86
C VAL A 352 44.82 17.32 -27.92
N PHE A 353 43.62 17.02 -27.47
CA PHE A 353 42.84 17.81 -26.53
C PHE A 353 42.62 17.00 -25.27
N ARG A 354 42.85 17.61 -24.11
CA ARG A 354 42.59 17.00 -22.82
C ARG A 354 41.18 17.35 -22.35
N ILE A 355 40.40 16.33 -22.06
CA ILE A 355 39.11 16.44 -21.38
C ILE A 355 39.39 16.38 -19.88
N GLN A 356 39.00 17.43 -19.17
CA GLN A 356 39.24 17.59 -17.72
C GLN A 356 38.24 16.79 -16.88
N GLU A 357 38.64 16.41 -15.66
CA GLU A 357 37.82 15.62 -14.72
C GLU A 357 36.46 16.28 -14.41
N HIS A 358 36.39 17.62 -14.33
CA HIS A 358 35.16 18.33 -13.97
C HIS A 358 34.03 18.22 -14.99
N TYR A 359 34.30 17.71 -16.20
CA TYR A 359 33.29 17.42 -17.21
C TYR A 359 32.62 16.06 -17.01
N GLU A 360 33.07 15.25 -16.04
CA GLU A 360 32.50 13.92 -15.74
C GLU A 360 32.27 13.05 -16.99
N PHE A 361 33.16 13.16 -17.98
CA PHE A 361 33.03 12.50 -19.29
C PHE A 361 33.07 10.98 -19.13
N ASP A 362 32.06 10.28 -19.65
CA ASP A 362 31.99 8.81 -19.63
C ASP A 362 32.61 8.24 -20.92
N PRO A 363 33.81 7.61 -20.86
CA PRO A 363 34.45 7.05 -22.05
C PRO A 363 33.66 5.87 -22.65
N GLY A 364 32.76 5.23 -21.91
CA GLY A 364 31.95 4.10 -22.38
C GLY A 364 30.61 4.51 -22.99
N ALA A 365 30.17 5.75 -22.80
CA ALA A 365 28.93 6.26 -23.40
C ALA A 365 29.20 6.84 -24.81
N SER A 366 28.18 6.85 -25.65
CA SER A 366 28.24 7.49 -26.98
C SER A 366 28.43 9.00 -26.86
N TRP A 367 29.26 9.57 -27.72
CA TRP A 367 29.52 11.01 -27.79
C TRP A 367 29.67 11.47 -29.24
N GLN A 368 29.55 12.78 -29.49
CA GLN A 368 29.61 13.37 -30.82
C GLN A 368 30.68 14.46 -30.90
N LEU A 369 31.52 14.40 -31.92
CA LEU A 369 32.38 15.52 -32.29
C LEU A 369 31.57 16.47 -33.19
N GLU A 370 31.43 17.72 -32.77
CA GLU A 370 30.82 18.78 -33.55
C GLU A 370 31.89 19.70 -34.16
N LEU A 371 31.80 19.91 -35.48
CA LEU A 371 32.55 20.90 -36.23
C LEU A 371 31.61 22.06 -36.62
N LEU A 372 31.95 23.27 -36.18
CA LEU A 372 31.26 24.50 -36.54
C LEU A 372 31.94 25.12 -37.76
N VAL A 373 31.19 25.24 -38.85
CA VAL A 373 31.63 25.91 -40.08
C VAL A 373 31.12 27.33 -40.06
N ARG A 374 32.04 28.29 -40.16
CA ARG A 374 31.75 29.73 -40.14
C ARG A 374 31.74 30.30 -41.57
N ARG A 375 30.71 31.10 -41.90
CA ARG A 375 30.70 32.02 -43.04
C ARG A 375 30.60 33.46 -42.56
N GLN A 376 31.45 34.34 -43.08
CA GLN A 376 31.49 35.74 -42.68
C GLN A 376 30.55 36.57 -43.58
N THR A 377 29.49 37.14 -43.00
CA THR A 377 28.47 37.93 -43.71
C THR A 377 28.77 39.42 -43.69
N GLY A 378 29.56 39.90 -42.72
CA GLY A 378 29.97 41.30 -42.59
C GLY A 378 31.36 41.48 -41.99
N PRO A 379 31.81 42.74 -41.73
CA PRO A 379 33.12 43.01 -41.14
C PRO A 379 33.32 42.39 -39.75
N ILE A 380 32.23 42.25 -38.99
CA ILE A 380 32.21 41.64 -37.64
C ILE A 380 31.19 40.50 -37.53
N ASP A 381 30.20 40.44 -38.43
CA ASP A 381 29.12 39.46 -38.38
C ASP A 381 29.49 38.16 -39.09
N SER A 382 29.13 37.04 -38.47
CA SER A 382 29.33 35.71 -39.04
C SER A 382 28.26 34.74 -38.59
N LEU A 383 27.91 33.83 -39.49
CA LEU A 383 26.98 32.75 -39.25
C LEU A 383 27.73 31.42 -39.13
N PHE A 384 27.28 30.56 -38.22
CA PHE A 384 27.83 29.23 -38.01
C PHE A 384 26.78 28.17 -38.29
N THR A 385 27.20 27.07 -38.91
CA THR A 385 26.40 25.85 -39.05
C THR A 385 27.19 24.67 -38.50
N SER A 386 26.51 23.73 -37.85
CA SER A 386 27.16 22.59 -37.20
C SER A 386 27.07 21.29 -38.00
N PHE A 387 28.13 20.50 -37.89
CA PHE A 387 28.23 19.16 -38.46
C PHE A 387 28.75 18.22 -37.39
N LYS A 388 28.02 17.13 -37.14
CA LYS A 388 28.33 16.20 -36.05
C LYS A 388 28.79 14.86 -36.59
N GLY A 389 29.77 14.25 -35.92
CA GLY A 389 30.20 12.87 -36.14
C GLY A 389 30.07 12.05 -34.86
N ASP A 390 29.37 10.92 -34.93
CA ASP A 390 29.17 10.03 -33.80
C ASP A 390 30.44 9.22 -33.46
N TYR A 391 30.61 8.91 -32.18
CA TYR A 391 31.60 7.99 -31.67
C TYR A 391 30.96 7.04 -30.64
N ASP A 392 30.94 5.77 -30.99
CA ASP A 392 30.52 4.70 -30.09
C ASP A 392 31.75 3.91 -29.65
N MET A 393 31.99 3.88 -28.34
CA MET A 393 33.13 3.19 -27.76
C MET A 393 32.96 1.67 -27.89
N LEU A 394 34.02 0.97 -28.32
CA LEU A 394 33.97 -0.48 -28.42
C LEU A 394 34.00 -1.14 -27.02
N PRO A 395 33.05 -2.04 -26.67
CA PRO A 395 32.97 -2.65 -25.33
C PRO A 395 34.23 -3.40 -24.87
N LYS A 396 35.10 -3.81 -25.80
CA LYS A 396 36.39 -4.45 -25.50
C LYS A 396 37.37 -3.54 -24.75
N TYR A 397 37.24 -2.22 -24.90
CA TYR A 397 38.19 -1.24 -24.37
C TYR A 397 37.72 -0.55 -23.08
N VAL A 398 36.45 -0.70 -22.69
CA VAL A 398 35.88 -0.08 -21.49
C VAL A 398 35.28 -1.12 -20.55
N ASP A 399 35.29 -0.81 -19.26
CA ASP A 399 34.52 -1.49 -18.22
C ASP A 399 33.38 -0.57 -17.78
N THR A 400 32.15 -0.97 -18.13
CA THR A 400 30.93 -0.22 -17.82
C THR A 400 30.25 -0.91 -16.63
N PRO A 401 30.27 -0.29 -15.43
CA PRO A 401 29.65 -0.88 -14.26
C PRO A 401 28.13 -1.03 -14.44
N ALA A 402 27.55 -2.03 -13.78
CA ALA A 402 26.11 -2.26 -13.84
C ALA A 402 25.34 -1.06 -13.26
N ALA A 403 24.26 -0.69 -13.94
CA ALA A 403 23.40 0.41 -13.54
C ALA A 403 22.75 0.14 -12.16
N ILE A 404 22.83 1.11 -11.25
CA ILE A 404 22.22 1.00 -9.92
C ILE A 404 20.75 1.40 -10.05
N MET A 405 19.87 0.40 -9.95
CA MET A 405 18.42 0.61 -9.89
C MET A 405 18.03 0.90 -8.43
N PRO A 406 17.52 2.10 -8.08
CA PRO A 406 16.97 2.32 -6.75
C PRO A 406 15.78 1.38 -6.50
N GLU A 407 15.72 0.77 -5.31
CA GLU A 407 14.60 -0.11 -4.96
C GLU A 407 13.27 0.64 -5.10
N PRO A 408 12.25 0.03 -5.76
CA PRO A 408 10.95 0.66 -5.92
C PRO A 408 10.32 0.92 -4.55
N GLU A 409 9.82 2.14 -4.35
CA GLU A 409 9.07 2.48 -3.14
C GLU A 409 7.82 1.61 -3.04
N ARG A 410 7.70 0.88 -1.93
CA ARG A 410 6.53 0.03 -1.66
C ARG A 410 5.27 0.88 -1.65
N SER A 411 4.21 0.39 -2.29
CA SER A 411 2.90 1.03 -2.24
C SER A 411 2.33 1.03 -0.81
N LEU A 412 1.38 1.92 -0.52
CA LEU A 412 0.74 2.01 0.81
C LEU A 412 0.20 0.64 1.26
N ILE A 413 -0.45 -0.09 0.36
CA ILE A 413 -0.99 -1.42 0.65
C ILE A 413 0.14 -2.40 1.02
N GLU A 414 1.21 -2.46 0.23
CA GLU A 414 2.35 -3.32 0.51
C GLU A 414 3.00 -3.00 1.88
N GLN A 415 3.07 -1.72 2.25
CA GLN A 415 3.59 -1.31 3.56
C GLN A 415 2.71 -1.83 4.70
N VAL A 416 1.39 -1.62 4.62
CA VAL A 416 0.45 -2.07 5.65
C VAL A 416 0.47 -3.60 5.81
N TRP A 417 0.47 -4.34 4.71
CA TRP A 417 0.53 -5.80 4.73
C TRP A 417 1.87 -6.32 5.27
N PHE A 418 2.97 -5.63 4.97
CA PHE A 418 4.28 -5.98 5.51
C PHE A 418 4.34 -5.75 7.03
N GLU A 419 3.76 -4.67 7.52
CA GLU A 419 3.72 -4.38 8.96
C GLU A 419 2.84 -5.36 9.73
N LYS A 420 1.68 -5.72 9.16
CA LYS A 420 0.71 -6.64 9.76
C LYS A 420 0.95 -8.11 9.42
N ARG A 421 2.11 -8.45 8.87
CA ARG A 421 2.41 -9.79 8.35
C ARG A 421 2.26 -10.90 9.40
N TYR A 422 2.60 -10.63 10.65
CA TYR A 422 2.54 -11.64 11.71
C TYR A 422 1.10 -11.89 12.13
N GLU A 423 0.30 -10.83 12.27
CA GLU A 423 -1.14 -10.90 12.54
C GLU A 423 -1.87 -11.64 11.41
N VAL A 424 -1.53 -11.34 10.15
CA VAL A 424 -2.08 -12.01 8.96
C VAL A 424 -1.78 -13.51 8.97
N VAL A 425 -0.51 -13.90 9.19
CA VAL A 425 -0.12 -15.31 9.23
C VAL A 425 -0.82 -16.04 10.37
N ALA A 426 -0.89 -15.44 11.56
CA ALA A 426 -1.57 -16.03 12.71
C ALA A 426 -3.08 -16.22 12.46
N LEU A 427 -3.74 -15.23 11.84
CA LEU A 427 -5.15 -15.33 11.47
C LEU A 427 -5.42 -16.43 10.44
N ILE A 428 -4.57 -16.55 9.41
CA ILE A 428 -4.67 -17.62 8.40
C ILE A 428 -4.54 -18.98 9.07
N ILE A 429 -3.59 -19.15 10.00
CA ILE A 429 -3.44 -20.40 10.77
C ILE A 429 -4.71 -20.69 11.57
N MET A 430 -5.29 -19.69 12.26
CA MET A 430 -6.56 -19.88 12.99
C MET A 430 -7.70 -20.32 12.08
N ILE A 431 -7.82 -19.75 10.87
CA ILE A 431 -8.84 -20.14 9.89
C ILE A 431 -8.61 -21.57 9.39
N ILE A 432 -7.36 -21.95 9.07
CA ILE A 432 -7.03 -23.32 8.66
C ILE A 432 -7.38 -24.32 9.78
N VAL A 433 -7.02 -24.01 11.02
CA VAL A 433 -7.37 -24.85 12.18
C VAL A 433 -8.89 -25.00 12.31
N LEU A 434 -9.65 -23.91 12.14
CA LEU A 434 -11.11 -23.98 12.15
C LEU A 434 -11.65 -24.87 11.03
N LEU A 435 -11.14 -24.72 9.81
CA LEU A 435 -11.56 -25.56 8.67
C LEU A 435 -11.26 -27.04 8.94
N LEU A 436 -10.11 -27.36 9.53
CA LEU A 436 -9.78 -28.73 9.95
C LEU A 436 -10.74 -29.25 11.02
N ILE A 437 -11.10 -28.43 12.02
CA ILE A 437 -12.09 -28.81 13.05
C ILE A 437 -13.44 -29.13 12.41
N LEU A 438 -13.89 -28.32 11.45
CA LEU A 438 -15.17 -28.51 10.76
C LEU A 438 -15.14 -29.73 9.82
N PHE A 439 -14.03 -29.96 9.14
CA PHE A 439 -13.85 -31.11 8.27
C PHE A 439 -13.83 -32.43 9.05
N PHE A 440 -13.10 -32.48 10.18
CA PHE A 440 -13.01 -33.65 11.06
C PHE A 440 -14.08 -33.71 12.15
N GLN A 441 -15.16 -32.92 12.04
CA GLN A 441 -16.17 -32.78 13.10
C GLN A 441 -16.76 -34.13 13.53
N ASP A 442 -17.02 -35.06 12.60
CA ASP A 442 -17.61 -36.39 12.90
C ASP A 442 -16.75 -37.26 13.82
N VAL A 443 -15.43 -37.09 13.74
CA VAL A 443 -14.45 -37.81 14.57
C VAL A 443 -14.29 -37.10 15.91
N LEU A 444 -14.12 -35.78 15.87
CA LEU A 444 -13.89 -34.95 17.06
C LEU A 444 -15.06 -34.99 18.04
N VAL A 445 -16.28 -34.97 17.53
CA VAL A 445 -17.52 -34.98 18.30
C VAL A 445 -17.70 -36.26 19.14
N ARG A 446 -17.03 -37.36 18.77
CA ARG A 446 -17.02 -38.61 19.56
C ARG A 446 -16.18 -38.52 20.83
N HIS A 447 -15.35 -37.48 20.96
CA HIS A 447 -14.55 -37.20 22.15
C HIS A 447 -15.02 -35.88 22.80
N PRO A 448 -16.11 -35.91 23.61
CA PRO A 448 -16.76 -34.70 24.11
C PRO A 448 -15.81 -33.78 24.88
N THR A 449 -15.00 -34.31 25.79
CA THR A 449 -14.08 -33.50 26.62
C THR A 449 -13.05 -32.76 25.76
N PHE A 450 -12.51 -33.42 24.74
CA PHE A 450 -11.54 -32.83 23.83
C PHE A 450 -12.16 -31.71 23.00
N ILE A 451 -13.30 -31.93 22.34
CA ILE A 451 -13.93 -30.91 21.49
C ILE A 451 -14.40 -29.69 22.30
N HIS A 452 -14.91 -29.90 23.53
CA HIS A 452 -15.24 -28.79 24.41
C HIS A 452 -13.96 -27.99 24.71
N ASN A 453 -12.90 -28.61 25.24
CA ASN A 453 -11.67 -27.88 25.59
C ASN A 453 -11.04 -27.16 24.39
N LEU A 454 -10.99 -27.83 23.23
CA LEU A 454 -10.51 -27.25 21.98
C LEU A 454 -11.31 -26.01 21.58
N ARG A 455 -12.65 -26.09 21.67
CA ARG A 455 -13.53 -24.97 21.38
C ARG A 455 -13.34 -23.81 22.37
N HIS A 456 -13.21 -24.07 23.66
CA HIS A 456 -12.94 -23.01 24.65
C HIS A 456 -11.61 -22.31 24.34
N GLY A 457 -10.55 -23.07 24.07
CA GLY A 457 -9.25 -22.52 23.68
C GLY A 457 -9.34 -21.65 22.41
N PHE A 458 -10.07 -22.13 21.39
CA PHE A 458 -10.30 -21.37 20.17
C PHE A 458 -11.04 -20.06 20.43
N LEU A 459 -12.13 -20.10 21.21
CA LEU A 459 -12.92 -18.90 21.52
C LEU A 459 -12.11 -17.88 22.32
N ILE A 460 -11.28 -18.32 23.28
CA ILE A 460 -10.36 -17.45 24.02
C ILE A 460 -9.37 -16.79 23.05
N ALA A 461 -8.77 -17.57 22.14
CA ALA A 461 -7.87 -17.03 21.12
C ALA A 461 -8.57 -16.00 20.22
N THR A 462 -9.82 -16.25 19.79
CA THR A 462 -10.60 -15.30 19.00
C THR A 462 -10.85 -13.99 19.75
N VAL A 463 -11.25 -14.05 21.03
CA VAL A 463 -11.52 -12.82 21.81
C VAL A 463 -10.24 -12.02 22.06
N VAL A 464 -9.16 -12.70 22.46
CA VAL A 464 -7.90 -12.04 22.83
C VAL A 464 -7.15 -11.56 21.60
N LEU A 465 -6.85 -12.46 20.66
CA LEU A 465 -6.03 -12.12 19.49
C LEU A 465 -6.83 -11.27 18.51
N VAL A 466 -7.88 -11.84 17.92
CA VAL A 466 -8.66 -11.19 16.87
C VAL A 466 -9.42 -9.97 17.42
N GLY A 467 -10.05 -10.10 18.59
CA GLY A 467 -10.78 -9.01 19.23
C GLY A 467 -9.90 -7.91 19.81
N TRP A 468 -9.28 -8.13 20.97
CA TRP A 468 -8.61 -7.07 21.74
C TRP A 468 -7.23 -6.65 21.20
N THR A 469 -6.43 -7.56 20.64
CA THR A 469 -5.11 -7.18 20.14
C THR A 469 -5.16 -6.61 18.73
N TRP A 470 -6.00 -7.17 17.86
CA TRP A 470 -6.03 -6.82 16.44
C TRP A 470 -7.21 -5.93 16.03
N GLY A 471 -8.30 -5.87 16.82
CA GLY A 471 -9.50 -5.10 16.47
C GLY A 471 -10.30 -5.69 15.30
N GLY A 472 -10.05 -6.96 14.94
CA GLY A 472 -10.66 -7.66 13.81
C GLY A 472 -12.12 -8.06 14.05
N GLN A 473 -13.02 -7.08 14.14
CA GLN A 473 -14.45 -7.32 14.32
C GLN A 473 -15.19 -6.78 13.10
N LEU A 474 -15.79 -7.68 12.32
CA LEU A 474 -16.73 -7.26 11.28
C LEU A 474 -17.93 -6.54 11.90
N SER A 475 -18.40 -5.50 11.20
CA SER A 475 -19.54 -4.65 11.55
C SER A 475 -20.49 -4.56 10.36
N VAL A 476 -21.75 -4.18 10.61
CA VAL A 476 -22.72 -3.86 9.55
C VAL A 476 -22.25 -2.71 8.66
N VAL A 477 -21.45 -1.79 9.19
CA VAL A 477 -20.87 -0.66 8.44
C VAL A 477 -20.05 -1.18 7.25
N ASN A 478 -19.19 -2.19 7.47
CA ASN A 478 -18.37 -2.76 6.40
C ASN A 478 -19.22 -3.38 5.28
N VAL A 479 -20.43 -3.87 5.60
CA VAL A 479 -21.37 -4.38 4.60
C VAL A 479 -21.91 -3.22 3.77
N PHE A 480 -22.29 -2.10 4.41
CA PHE A 480 -22.77 -0.91 3.71
C PHE A 480 -21.67 -0.27 2.84
N THR A 481 -20.45 -0.15 3.36
CA THR A 481 -19.29 0.35 2.59
C THR A 481 -19.05 -0.51 1.35
N PHE A 482 -19.14 -1.85 1.48
CA PHE A 482 -19.02 -2.76 0.33
C PHE A 482 -20.17 -2.58 -0.69
N LEU A 483 -21.41 -2.51 -0.22
CA LEU A 483 -22.58 -2.33 -1.10
C LEU A 483 -22.53 -0.99 -1.84
N GLN A 484 -22.12 0.08 -1.15
CA GLN A 484 -22.00 1.41 -1.74
C GLN A 484 -20.83 1.50 -2.72
N SER A 485 -19.68 0.90 -2.39
CA SER A 485 -18.54 0.80 -3.31
C SER A 485 -18.89 0.05 -4.60
N LEU A 486 -19.78 -0.95 -4.53
CA LEU A 486 -20.29 -1.66 -5.70
C LEU A 486 -21.26 -0.83 -6.55
N MET A 487 -21.89 0.20 -5.96
CA MET A 487 -22.77 1.14 -6.68
C MET A 487 -22.02 2.34 -7.27
N GLY A 488 -20.79 2.63 -6.81
CA GLY A 488 -19.91 3.68 -7.32
C GLY A 488 -18.67 3.13 -8.03
N ASP A 489 -17.55 3.87 -7.97
CA ASP A 489 -16.26 3.41 -8.48
C ASP A 489 -15.64 2.38 -7.54
N PHE A 490 -15.77 1.11 -7.92
CA PHE A 490 -15.30 -0.01 -7.11
C PHE A 490 -13.76 -0.06 -7.06
N SER A 491 -13.19 0.10 -5.87
CA SER A 491 -11.75 -0.04 -5.62
C SER A 491 -11.48 -1.05 -4.51
N TRP A 492 -10.68 -2.08 -4.83
CA TRP A 492 -10.23 -3.08 -3.85
C TRP A 492 -9.26 -2.49 -2.82
N ASP A 493 -8.60 -1.39 -3.18
CA ASP A 493 -7.56 -0.75 -2.39
C ASP A 493 -8.05 -0.41 -0.98
N LEU A 494 -9.26 0.15 -0.86
CA LEU A 494 -9.86 0.51 0.43
C LEU A 494 -10.01 -0.68 1.36
N PHE A 495 -10.44 -1.83 0.84
CA PHE A 495 -10.62 -3.05 1.64
C PHE A 495 -9.29 -3.69 2.01
N MET A 496 -8.27 -3.57 1.15
CA MET A 496 -6.94 -4.11 1.39
C MET A 496 -6.10 -3.26 2.37
N LEU A 497 -6.56 -2.06 2.74
CA LEU A 497 -5.93 -1.24 3.77
C LEU A 497 -6.07 -1.82 5.20
N ASP A 498 -7.05 -2.69 5.46
CA ASP A 498 -7.12 -3.47 6.70
C ASP A 498 -7.01 -4.98 6.39
N PRO A 499 -5.79 -5.55 6.45
CA PRO A 499 -5.56 -6.96 6.10
C PRO A 499 -6.37 -7.93 6.96
N ILE A 500 -6.63 -7.59 8.22
CA ILE A 500 -7.30 -8.47 9.19
C ILE A 500 -8.79 -8.53 8.87
N ILE A 501 -9.43 -7.37 8.70
CA ILE A 501 -10.83 -7.27 8.29
C ILE A 501 -11.03 -7.91 6.91
N PHE A 502 -10.12 -7.68 5.96
CA PHE A 502 -10.16 -8.27 4.62
C PHE A 502 -10.17 -9.81 4.68
N ILE A 503 -9.23 -10.41 5.40
CA ILE A 503 -9.14 -11.87 5.54
C ILE A 503 -10.37 -12.42 6.27
N LEU A 504 -10.88 -11.73 7.29
CA LEU A 504 -12.12 -12.13 7.96
C LEU A 504 -13.34 -12.08 7.04
N TRP A 505 -13.41 -11.10 6.13
CA TRP A 505 -14.44 -11.04 5.09
C TRP A 505 -14.32 -12.21 4.11
N CYS A 506 -13.12 -12.52 3.63
CA CYS A 506 -12.89 -13.70 2.79
C CYS A 506 -13.31 -14.99 3.52
N ALA A 507 -12.95 -15.12 4.80
CA ALA A 507 -13.33 -16.25 5.63
C ALA A 507 -14.86 -16.31 5.85
N ALA A 508 -15.51 -15.18 6.08
CA ALA A 508 -16.97 -15.09 6.19
C ALA A 508 -17.64 -15.51 4.88
N ALA A 509 -17.15 -15.06 3.72
CA ALA A 509 -17.68 -15.43 2.41
C ALA A 509 -17.56 -16.94 2.16
N VAL A 510 -16.37 -17.53 2.39
CA VAL A 510 -16.14 -18.98 2.23
C VAL A 510 -17.01 -19.78 3.20
N THR A 511 -17.09 -19.37 4.47
CA THR A 511 -17.90 -20.10 5.46
C THR A 511 -19.40 -20.00 5.19
N ILE A 512 -19.90 -18.87 4.69
CA ILE A 512 -21.29 -18.70 4.27
C ILE A 512 -21.64 -19.63 3.12
N LEU A 513 -20.78 -19.74 2.12
CA LEU A 513 -21.01 -20.60 0.95
C LEU A 513 -21.05 -22.10 1.32
N LEU A 514 -20.19 -22.53 2.24
CA LEU A 514 -20.04 -23.93 2.61
C LEU A 514 -20.95 -24.38 3.77
N TRP A 515 -21.00 -23.63 4.88
CA TRP A 515 -21.72 -23.99 6.11
C TRP A 515 -22.83 -23.00 6.50
N GLY A 516 -22.86 -21.83 5.87
CA GLY A 516 -23.72 -20.71 6.26
C GLY A 516 -23.05 -19.78 7.28
N ARG A 517 -23.77 -18.75 7.73
CA ARG A 517 -23.24 -17.77 8.70
C ARG A 517 -22.87 -18.34 10.07
N ALA A 518 -23.34 -19.56 10.36
CA ALA A 518 -23.28 -20.19 11.66
C ALA A 518 -21.85 -20.36 12.18
N VAL A 519 -20.90 -20.64 11.28
CA VAL A 519 -19.48 -20.82 11.61
C VAL A 519 -18.83 -19.51 12.00
N TYR A 520 -19.05 -18.44 11.22
CA TYR A 520 -18.47 -17.12 11.53
C TYR A 520 -18.97 -16.60 12.88
N CYS A 521 -20.29 -16.50 13.09
CA CYS A 521 -20.86 -16.00 14.36
C CYS A 521 -20.60 -16.94 15.56
N GLY A 522 -20.29 -18.20 15.29
CA GLY A 522 -20.03 -19.23 16.30
C GLY A 522 -18.58 -19.30 16.78
N TRP A 523 -17.63 -19.09 15.88
CA TRP A 523 -16.20 -19.37 16.09
C TRP A 523 -15.30 -18.15 15.84
N LEU A 524 -15.46 -17.48 14.70
CA LEU A 524 -14.55 -16.40 14.26
C LEU A 524 -14.92 -15.01 14.79
N CYS A 525 -16.19 -14.76 15.09
CA CYS A 525 -16.66 -13.46 15.58
C CYS A 525 -16.21 -13.23 17.04
N PRO A 526 -15.36 -12.23 17.33
CA PRO A 526 -14.90 -11.94 18.68
C PRO A 526 -16.04 -11.65 19.66
N PHE A 527 -17.02 -10.84 19.29
CA PHE A 527 -18.16 -10.54 20.19
C PHE A 527 -19.00 -11.79 20.47
N GLY A 528 -19.22 -12.61 19.45
CA GLY A 528 -19.92 -13.89 19.60
C GLY A 528 -19.18 -14.83 20.56
N ALA A 529 -17.85 -14.91 20.44
CA ALA A 529 -17.01 -15.72 21.31
C ALA A 529 -17.00 -15.19 22.75
N LEU A 530 -16.92 -13.87 22.95
CA LEU A 530 -17.01 -13.24 24.27
C LEU A 530 -18.34 -13.58 24.96
N GLN A 531 -19.45 -13.45 24.23
CA GLN A 531 -20.79 -13.81 24.70
C GLN A 531 -20.96 -15.30 25.04
N GLU A 532 -20.13 -16.17 24.48
CA GLU A 532 -20.14 -17.59 24.82
C GLU A 532 -19.35 -17.84 26.11
N LEU A 533 -18.13 -17.29 26.19
CA LEU A 533 -17.26 -17.42 27.36
C LEU A 533 -17.87 -16.81 28.63
N VAL A 534 -18.50 -15.64 28.52
CA VAL A 534 -19.20 -14.97 29.63
C VAL A 534 -20.35 -15.84 30.17
N ASN A 535 -21.14 -16.44 29.27
CA ASN A 535 -22.24 -17.31 29.68
C ASN A 535 -21.75 -18.65 30.27
N GLN A 536 -20.64 -19.20 29.78
CA GLN A 536 -20.02 -20.39 30.37
C GLN A 536 -19.48 -20.09 31.77
N PHE A 537 -18.86 -18.93 31.97
CA PHE A 537 -18.44 -18.45 33.29
C PHE A 537 -19.64 -18.26 34.23
N ALA A 538 -20.75 -17.69 33.73
CA ALA A 538 -21.98 -17.55 34.50
C ALA A 538 -22.49 -18.91 35.01
N ARG A 539 -22.43 -19.95 34.17
CA ARG A 539 -22.81 -21.32 34.54
C ARG A 539 -21.84 -21.98 35.50
N PHE A 540 -20.55 -21.71 35.35
CA PHE A 540 -19.54 -22.15 36.31
C PHE A 540 -19.83 -21.58 37.71
N VAL A 541 -20.26 -20.32 37.79
CA VAL A 541 -20.69 -19.64 39.04
C VAL A 541 -22.16 -19.96 39.40
N LYS A 542 -22.84 -20.83 38.64
CA LYS A 542 -24.22 -21.30 38.86
C LYS A 542 -25.29 -20.19 38.83
N ILE A 543 -25.08 -19.15 38.03
CA ILE A 543 -26.10 -18.12 37.76
C ILE A 543 -27.30 -18.78 37.03
N PRO A 544 -28.55 -18.54 37.47
CA PRO A 544 -29.73 -19.14 36.86
C PRO A 544 -29.87 -18.71 35.40
N GLN A 545 -30.05 -19.67 34.51
CA GLN A 545 -30.26 -19.43 33.08
C GLN A 545 -31.76 -19.26 32.80
N PHE A 546 -32.10 -18.23 32.03
CA PHE A 546 -33.47 -17.93 31.63
C PHE A 546 -33.67 -18.14 30.13
N GLU A 547 -34.47 -19.14 29.79
CA GLU A 547 -34.86 -19.44 28.41
C GLU A 547 -36.28 -18.95 28.14
N LEU A 548 -36.45 -18.25 27.02
CA LEU A 548 -37.76 -17.74 26.60
C LEU A 548 -38.58 -18.88 25.97
N PRO A 549 -39.93 -18.83 26.08
CA PRO A 549 -40.79 -19.73 25.31
C PRO A 549 -40.54 -19.58 23.81
N PHE A 550 -40.54 -20.71 23.08
CA PHE A 550 -40.18 -20.75 21.65
C PHE A 550 -40.98 -19.75 20.79
N ALA A 551 -42.28 -19.58 21.04
CA ALA A 551 -43.12 -18.64 20.29
C ALA A 551 -42.71 -17.17 20.44
N VAL A 552 -42.18 -16.78 21.61
CA VAL A 552 -41.64 -15.42 21.83
C VAL A 552 -40.26 -15.32 21.19
N HIS A 553 -39.44 -16.35 21.36
CA HIS A 553 -38.10 -16.45 20.79
C HIS A 553 -38.11 -16.25 19.27
N GLU A 554 -38.98 -16.96 18.56
CA GLU A 554 -39.12 -16.89 17.09
C GLU A 554 -39.47 -15.48 16.61
N ARG A 555 -40.38 -14.79 17.31
CA ARG A 555 -40.78 -13.41 16.96
C ARG A 555 -39.69 -12.39 17.24
N LEU A 556 -38.92 -12.58 18.31
CA LEU A 556 -37.82 -11.67 18.65
C LEU A 556 -36.69 -11.71 17.62
N TRP A 557 -36.54 -12.79 16.84
CA TRP A 557 -35.58 -12.82 15.73
C TRP A 557 -35.85 -11.75 14.68
N ALA A 558 -37.11 -11.33 14.48
CA ALA A 558 -37.47 -10.30 13.51
C ALA A 558 -36.80 -8.95 13.82
N ILE A 559 -36.53 -8.66 15.10
CA ILE A 559 -35.98 -7.38 15.56
C ILE A 559 -34.65 -7.05 14.87
N LYS A 560 -33.68 -7.98 14.83
CA LYS A 560 -32.39 -7.75 14.16
C LYS A 560 -32.54 -7.46 12.66
N TYR A 561 -33.53 -8.06 11.98
CA TYR A 561 -33.80 -7.79 10.57
C TYR A 561 -34.45 -6.42 10.38
N LEU A 562 -35.33 -6.01 11.29
CA LEU A 562 -35.90 -4.66 11.30
C LEU A 562 -34.82 -3.58 11.53
N ILE A 563 -33.90 -3.83 12.48
CA ILE A 563 -32.74 -2.94 12.72
C ILE A 563 -31.88 -2.86 11.45
N LEU A 564 -31.56 -3.99 10.83
CA LEU A 564 -30.79 -4.01 9.57
C LEU A 564 -31.49 -3.20 8.46
N LEU A 565 -32.80 -3.39 8.28
CA LEU A 565 -33.56 -2.68 7.24
C LEU A 565 -33.61 -1.18 7.50
N ALA A 566 -33.78 -0.76 8.76
CA ALA A 566 -33.74 0.65 9.14
C ALA A 566 -32.36 1.26 8.89
N LEU A 567 -31.28 0.59 9.31
CA LEU A 567 -29.91 1.05 9.07
C LEU A 567 -29.57 1.12 7.59
N PHE A 568 -30.00 0.12 6.80
CA PHE A 568 -29.83 0.12 5.35
C PHE A 568 -30.57 1.30 4.70
N GLY A 569 -31.82 1.56 5.10
CA GLY A 569 -32.59 2.71 4.61
C GLY A 569 -31.90 4.05 4.89
N VAL A 570 -31.31 4.23 6.08
CA VAL A 570 -30.54 5.44 6.42
C VAL A 570 -29.23 5.51 5.64
N SER A 571 -28.56 4.36 5.40
CA SER A 571 -27.28 4.32 4.66
C SER A 571 -27.39 4.79 3.22
N LEU A 572 -28.57 4.67 2.60
CA LEU A 572 -28.84 5.18 1.25
C LEU A 572 -28.90 6.72 1.17
N ASP A 573 -29.27 7.38 2.28
CA ASP A 573 -29.34 8.85 2.37
C ASP A 573 -28.01 9.43 2.88
N SER A 574 -27.44 8.84 3.93
CA SER A 574 -26.17 9.27 4.50
C SER A 574 -25.43 8.11 5.18
N LEU A 575 -24.25 7.77 4.66
CA LEU A 575 -23.37 6.78 5.26
C LEU A 575 -22.98 7.15 6.70
N ALA A 576 -22.62 8.42 6.92
CA ALA A 576 -22.24 8.92 8.24
C ALA A 576 -23.37 8.76 9.29
N MET A 577 -24.62 9.01 8.90
CA MET A 577 -25.76 8.81 9.80
C MET A 577 -26.02 7.32 10.08
N ALA A 578 -25.86 6.45 9.08
CA ALA A 578 -26.00 5.02 9.25
C ALA A 578 -24.94 4.44 10.19
N GLU A 579 -23.70 4.93 10.11
CA GLU A 579 -22.62 4.55 11.02
C GLU A 579 -22.92 4.95 12.47
N LYS A 580 -23.48 6.14 12.69
CA LYS A 580 -23.93 6.59 14.02
C LYS A 580 -25.02 5.69 14.59
N LEU A 581 -25.99 5.32 13.78
CA LEU A 581 -27.05 4.39 14.23
C LEU A 581 -26.55 2.95 14.36
N ALA A 582 -25.48 2.57 13.65
CA ALA A 582 -24.83 1.27 13.76
C ALA A 582 -24.12 1.07 15.11
N GLU A 583 -24.04 2.09 15.97
CA GLU A 583 -23.58 1.98 17.36
C GLU A 583 -24.48 1.12 18.26
N VAL A 584 -25.64 0.72 17.74
CA VAL A 584 -26.39 -0.42 18.30
C VAL A 584 -25.49 -1.64 18.46
N GLU A 585 -24.47 -1.81 17.61
CA GLU A 585 -23.43 -2.82 17.74
C GLU A 585 -22.36 -2.41 18.77
N PRO A 586 -22.22 -3.12 19.90
CA PRO A 586 -21.24 -2.78 20.95
C PRO A 586 -19.79 -3.11 20.57
N PHE A 587 -19.54 -3.44 19.30
CA PHE A 587 -18.27 -3.93 18.76
C PHE A 587 -17.13 -2.93 18.93
N LYS A 588 -17.38 -1.66 18.53
CA LYS A 588 -16.40 -0.57 18.62
C LYS A 588 -15.99 -0.32 20.07
N THR A 589 -16.97 -0.22 20.97
CA THR A 589 -16.72 0.00 22.40
C THR A 589 -15.97 -1.18 23.04
N THR A 590 -16.33 -2.42 22.70
CA THR A 590 -15.80 -3.62 23.36
C THR A 590 -14.38 -3.96 22.91
N PHE A 591 -14.09 -3.88 21.60
CA PHE A 591 -12.83 -4.36 21.02
C PHE A 591 -11.92 -3.24 20.53
N LEU A 592 -12.47 -2.30 19.75
CA LEU A 592 -11.67 -1.25 19.12
C LEU A 592 -11.18 -0.22 20.14
N LEU A 593 -12.09 0.25 21.01
CA LEU A 593 -11.81 1.24 22.05
C LEU A 593 -11.61 0.66 23.44
N LYS A 594 -11.77 -0.66 23.63
CA LYS A 594 -11.47 -1.36 24.90
C LYS A 594 -12.11 -0.72 26.14
N PHE A 595 -13.36 -0.27 26.02
CA PHE A 595 -14.11 0.46 27.04
C PHE A 595 -13.55 1.85 27.42
N ASP A 596 -12.67 2.44 26.61
CA ASP A 596 -12.23 3.83 26.72
C ASP A 596 -13.14 4.72 25.85
N ARG A 597 -14.35 4.99 26.34
CA ARG A 597 -15.37 5.78 25.61
C ARG A 597 -16.29 6.55 26.58
N GLU A 598 -17.11 7.45 26.06
CA GLU A 598 -18.17 8.10 26.83
C GLU A 598 -19.08 7.09 27.55
N TRP A 599 -19.53 7.46 28.75
CA TRP A 599 -20.26 6.59 29.66
C TRP A 599 -21.52 5.92 29.08
N PRO A 600 -22.32 6.52 28.16
CA PRO A 600 -23.52 5.87 27.65
C PRO A 600 -23.20 4.63 26.82
N PHE A 601 -22.14 4.68 26.03
CA PHE A 601 -21.70 3.55 25.20
C PHE A 601 -21.13 2.41 26.02
N ILE A 602 -20.36 2.74 27.07
CA ILE A 602 -19.86 1.77 28.03
C ILE A 602 -21.03 1.09 28.74
N LEU A 603 -22.03 1.87 29.18
CA LEU A 603 -23.22 1.33 29.85
C LEU A 603 -23.99 0.40 28.91
N TRP A 604 -24.21 0.79 27.66
CA TRP A 604 -24.88 -0.04 26.65
C TRP A 604 -24.15 -1.37 26.42
N ALA A 605 -22.85 -1.34 26.15
CA ALA A 605 -22.05 -2.54 25.94
C ALA A 605 -22.05 -3.45 27.19
N SER A 606 -21.88 -2.86 28.37
CA SER A 606 -21.90 -3.58 29.65
C SER A 606 -23.27 -4.22 29.92
N LEU A 607 -24.36 -3.52 29.64
CA LEU A 607 -25.72 -4.03 29.78
C LEU A 607 -25.94 -5.27 28.91
N LEU A 608 -25.51 -5.24 27.65
CA LEU A 608 -25.63 -6.38 26.73
C LEU A 608 -24.81 -7.60 27.19
N ILE A 609 -23.63 -7.37 27.78
CA ILE A 609 -22.80 -8.43 28.37
C ILE A 609 -23.43 -8.97 29.66
N LEU A 610 -24.02 -8.12 30.50
CA LEU A 610 -24.70 -8.53 31.73
C LEU A 610 -25.95 -9.36 31.45
N ILE A 611 -26.76 -8.98 30.46
CA ILE A 611 -27.94 -9.76 30.05
C ILE A 611 -27.50 -11.15 29.55
N ASN A 612 -26.34 -11.24 28.90
CA ASN A 612 -25.79 -12.50 28.41
C ASN A 612 -25.47 -13.52 29.53
N LEU A 613 -25.18 -13.06 30.76
CA LEU A 613 -24.96 -13.95 31.91
C LEU A 613 -26.19 -14.83 32.20
N VAL A 614 -27.39 -14.30 31.98
CA VAL A 614 -28.66 -14.97 32.28
C VAL A 614 -29.26 -15.61 31.02
N ASN A 615 -28.95 -15.09 29.84
CA ASN A 615 -29.52 -15.52 28.58
C ASN A 615 -28.43 -15.66 27.50
N ARG A 616 -28.08 -16.88 27.11
CA ARG A 616 -26.96 -17.16 26.20
C ARG A 616 -27.08 -16.39 24.87
N LYS A 617 -26.04 -15.63 24.50
CA LYS A 617 -25.91 -14.90 23.21
C LYS A 617 -27.11 -13.99 22.84
N THR A 618 -27.72 -13.30 23.81
CA THR A 618 -28.90 -12.43 23.59
C THR A 618 -28.72 -11.45 22.43
N PHE A 619 -27.60 -10.72 22.39
CA PHE A 619 -27.33 -9.74 21.34
C PHE A 619 -27.25 -10.39 19.95
N CYS A 620 -26.43 -11.44 19.78
CA CYS A 620 -26.31 -12.15 18.50
C CYS A 620 -27.63 -12.80 18.03
N ARG A 621 -28.55 -13.12 18.95
CA ARG A 621 -29.87 -13.68 18.61
C ARG A 621 -30.89 -12.64 18.16
N TYR A 622 -30.96 -11.49 18.84
CA TYR A 622 -32.10 -10.57 18.69
C TYR A 622 -31.75 -9.18 18.18
N LEU A 623 -30.53 -8.71 18.36
CA LEU A 623 -30.17 -7.31 18.12
C LEU A 623 -29.11 -7.11 17.04
N CYS A 624 -28.27 -8.12 16.74
CA CYS A 624 -27.10 -7.96 15.87
C CYS A 624 -27.50 -7.80 14.37
N PRO A 625 -27.36 -6.59 13.77
CA PRO A 625 -27.69 -6.36 12.37
C PRO A 625 -26.69 -7.02 11.42
N LEU A 626 -25.39 -7.08 11.75
CA LEU A 626 -24.43 -7.88 10.97
C LEU A 626 -24.84 -9.36 10.88
N GLY A 627 -25.27 -9.94 12.01
CA GLY A 627 -25.74 -11.32 12.05
C GLY A 627 -26.98 -11.54 11.18
N ALA A 628 -27.86 -10.54 11.09
CA ALA A 628 -28.99 -10.54 10.16
C ALA A 628 -28.49 -10.45 8.70
N ALA A 629 -27.56 -9.55 8.38
CA ALA A 629 -27.03 -9.39 7.02
C ALA A 629 -26.39 -10.70 6.50
N LEU A 630 -25.53 -11.33 7.30
CA LEU A 630 -24.91 -12.62 6.94
C LEU A 630 -25.93 -13.77 6.85
N SER A 631 -27.09 -13.65 7.53
CA SER A 631 -28.13 -14.69 7.50
C SER A 631 -29.01 -14.66 6.25
N VAL A 632 -29.14 -13.50 5.59
CA VAL A 632 -29.89 -13.37 4.33
C VAL A 632 -29.25 -14.25 3.26
N SER A 633 -27.92 -14.25 3.20
CA SER A 633 -27.13 -15.06 2.25
C SER A 633 -27.10 -16.56 2.56
N ASN A 634 -27.70 -17.00 3.67
CA ASN A 634 -27.66 -18.40 4.11
C ASN A 634 -28.42 -19.36 3.17
N SER A 635 -29.30 -18.84 2.32
CA SER A 635 -30.01 -19.64 1.30
C SER A 635 -29.07 -20.14 0.19
N ALA A 636 -27.88 -19.54 0.03
CA ALA A 636 -26.88 -19.91 -0.97
C ALA A 636 -25.96 -21.08 -0.55
N ARG A 637 -26.21 -21.70 0.62
CA ARG A 637 -25.36 -22.77 1.14
C ARG A 637 -25.47 -24.05 0.31
N LEU A 638 -24.31 -24.63 -0.04
CA LEU A 638 -24.24 -25.85 -0.85
C LEU A 638 -24.48 -27.16 -0.07
N PHE A 639 -24.17 -27.22 1.23
CA PHE A 639 -24.14 -28.49 1.98
C PHE A 639 -24.74 -28.42 3.39
N ASN A 640 -25.46 -29.49 3.79
CA ASN A 640 -25.98 -29.68 5.15
C ASN A 640 -25.13 -30.70 5.93
N TRP A 641 -24.14 -30.23 6.69
CA TRP A 641 -23.19 -31.11 7.39
C TRP A 641 -23.66 -31.64 8.75
N LEU A 642 -24.67 -31.00 9.36
CA LEU A 642 -25.19 -31.42 10.67
C LEU A 642 -26.17 -32.59 10.51
N LYS A 643 -25.80 -33.77 11.03
CA LYS A 643 -26.58 -34.99 10.88
C LYS A 643 -27.77 -35.03 11.84
N ARG A 644 -28.87 -35.62 11.36
CA ARG A 644 -30.09 -35.90 12.13
C ARG A 644 -30.59 -37.29 11.78
N ARG A 645 -31.28 -37.94 12.71
CA ARG A 645 -31.98 -39.22 12.48
C ARG A 645 -33.46 -38.94 12.21
N GLU A 646 -34.16 -39.89 11.63
CA GLU A 646 -35.60 -39.76 11.32
C GLU A 646 -36.44 -39.60 12.60
N GLU A 647 -36.02 -40.19 13.72
CA GLU A 647 -36.74 -40.10 14.99
C GLU A 647 -36.53 -38.74 15.71
N CYS A 648 -35.67 -37.87 15.17
CA CYS A 648 -35.37 -36.56 15.73
C CYS A 648 -36.52 -35.58 15.46
N GLY A 649 -37.09 -35.00 16.52
CA GLY A 649 -38.28 -34.14 16.47
C GLY A 649 -39.52 -34.86 16.96
N THR A 650 -39.77 -36.04 16.41
CA THR A 650 -40.90 -36.92 16.76
C THR A 650 -40.46 -38.38 16.75
N PRO A 651 -40.43 -39.09 17.89
CA PRO A 651 -40.76 -38.64 19.25
C PRO A 651 -39.59 -37.97 20.02
N CYS A 652 -38.35 -37.98 19.49
CA CYS A 652 -37.17 -37.55 20.27
C CYS A 652 -36.97 -36.02 20.24
N LYS A 653 -37.08 -35.36 21.41
CA LYS A 653 -36.87 -33.91 21.54
C LYS A 653 -35.57 -33.49 22.24
N THR A 654 -34.70 -34.44 22.60
CA THR A 654 -33.48 -34.19 23.41
C THR A 654 -32.61 -33.05 22.88
N CYS A 655 -32.21 -33.11 21.60
CA CYS A 655 -31.36 -32.04 21.04
C CYS A 655 -32.06 -30.68 20.97
N ALA A 656 -33.39 -30.64 20.83
CA ALA A 656 -34.13 -29.38 20.83
C ALA A 656 -34.16 -28.75 22.24
N THR A 657 -34.26 -29.59 23.28
CA THR A 657 -34.17 -29.16 24.69
C THR A 657 -32.76 -28.78 25.11
N GLU A 658 -31.74 -29.45 24.61
CA GLU A 658 -30.32 -29.13 24.90
C GLU A 658 -29.79 -27.94 24.09
N CYS A 659 -30.49 -27.53 23.04
CA CYS A 659 -30.10 -26.38 22.22
C CYS A 659 -30.43 -25.06 22.94
N GLU A 660 -29.51 -24.58 23.76
CA GLU A 660 -29.70 -23.36 24.58
C GLU A 660 -29.89 -22.08 23.75
N ILE A 661 -29.39 -22.07 22.50
CA ILE A 661 -29.68 -20.99 21.55
C ILE A 661 -31.07 -21.08 20.93
N GLN A 662 -31.76 -22.22 21.11
CA GLN A 662 -33.09 -22.56 20.59
C GLN A 662 -33.21 -22.50 19.05
N ALA A 663 -32.11 -22.83 18.36
CA ALA A 663 -32.08 -22.91 16.90
C ALA A 663 -32.67 -24.21 16.32
N ILE A 664 -33.01 -25.19 17.17
CA ILE A 664 -33.67 -26.43 16.75
C ILE A 664 -35.15 -26.29 17.08
N GLU A 665 -35.99 -26.35 16.04
CA GLU A 665 -37.43 -26.25 16.17
C GLU A 665 -38.01 -27.46 16.94
N PRO A 666 -39.21 -27.32 17.54
CA PRO A 666 -39.88 -28.42 18.23
C PRO A 666 -40.16 -29.66 17.36
N ASN A 667 -40.20 -29.48 16.03
CA ASN A 667 -40.32 -30.53 15.01
C ASN A 667 -38.99 -31.23 14.69
N GLY A 668 -37.87 -30.82 15.32
CA GLY A 668 -36.55 -31.41 15.15
C GLY A 668 -35.69 -30.84 14.03
N VAL A 669 -36.20 -29.91 13.21
CA VAL A 669 -35.47 -29.24 12.12
C VAL A 669 -34.51 -28.19 12.70
N ILE A 670 -33.30 -28.13 12.16
CA ILE A 670 -32.31 -27.13 12.56
C ILE A 670 -32.49 -25.89 11.69
N ASN A 671 -32.88 -24.76 12.29
CA ASN A 671 -32.87 -23.48 11.62
C ASN A 671 -31.44 -22.95 11.52
N MET A 672 -30.86 -23.09 10.33
CA MET A 672 -29.46 -22.75 10.07
C MET A 672 -29.23 -21.24 9.97
N ARG A 673 -30.30 -20.45 9.78
CA ARG A 673 -30.21 -18.99 9.88
C ARG A 673 -30.00 -18.53 11.30
N GLU A 674 -30.23 -19.37 12.32
CA GLU A 674 -30.08 -19.05 13.74
C GLU A 674 -29.04 -19.92 14.47
N CYS A 675 -28.65 -21.05 13.87
CA CYS A 675 -27.60 -21.92 14.38
C CYS A 675 -26.25 -21.18 14.48
N HIS A 676 -25.48 -21.47 15.54
CA HIS A 676 -24.12 -20.93 15.76
C HIS A 676 -23.05 -22.02 15.65
N TYR A 677 -23.37 -23.15 15.01
CA TYR A 677 -22.44 -24.26 14.74
C TYR A 677 -21.62 -24.72 15.97
N CYS A 678 -22.29 -24.86 17.12
CA CYS A 678 -21.66 -25.21 18.39
C CYS A 678 -21.24 -26.69 18.50
N LEU A 679 -21.78 -27.54 17.62
CA LEU A 679 -21.59 -29.00 17.58
C LEU A 679 -22.17 -29.80 18.77
N ASP A 680 -22.72 -29.15 19.79
CA ASP A 680 -23.32 -29.81 20.97
C ASP A 680 -24.39 -30.86 20.57
N CYS A 681 -25.23 -30.54 19.58
CA CYS A 681 -26.25 -31.46 19.08
C CYS A 681 -25.66 -32.69 18.35
N GLN A 682 -24.49 -32.55 17.72
CA GLN A 682 -23.77 -33.67 17.11
C GLN A 682 -23.12 -34.55 18.19
N ILE A 683 -22.64 -33.96 19.29
CA ILE A 683 -22.10 -34.70 20.44
C ILE A 683 -23.19 -35.61 21.00
N THR A 684 -24.39 -35.08 21.19
CA THR A 684 -25.54 -35.88 21.61
C THR A 684 -25.95 -36.92 20.55
N TYR A 685 -25.83 -36.61 19.25
CA TYR A 685 -26.17 -37.54 18.16
C TYR A 685 -25.30 -38.81 18.12
N PHE A 686 -24.00 -38.68 18.38
CA PHE A 686 -23.04 -39.80 18.37
C PHE A 686 -22.85 -40.48 19.73
N ASN A 687 -23.48 -39.98 20.79
CA ASN A 687 -23.36 -40.54 22.12
C ASN A 687 -24.41 -41.65 22.37
N ASP A 688 -23.94 -42.88 22.53
CA ASP A 688 -24.78 -44.07 22.72
C ASP A 688 -25.64 -44.05 24.00
N GLU A 689 -25.21 -43.30 25.03
CA GLU A 689 -25.90 -43.22 26.32
C GLU A 689 -26.91 -42.06 26.39
N LYS A 690 -26.63 -40.96 25.68
CA LYS A 690 -27.47 -39.76 25.66
C LYS A 690 -28.52 -39.78 24.56
N CYS A 691 -28.21 -40.32 23.39
CA CYS A 691 -29.13 -40.35 22.26
C CYS A 691 -30.24 -41.40 22.50
N PRO A 692 -31.53 -41.03 22.68
CA PRO A 692 -32.57 -42.00 23.00
C PRO A 692 -32.76 -43.11 21.94
N PRO A 693 -32.67 -42.84 20.63
CA PRO A 693 -32.67 -43.89 19.60
C PRO A 693 -31.52 -44.90 19.76
N LEU A 694 -30.28 -44.44 19.99
CA LEU A 694 -29.13 -45.34 20.18
C LEU A 694 -29.24 -46.13 21.48
N LYS A 695 -29.66 -45.48 22.57
CA LYS A 695 -29.89 -46.14 23.86
C LYS A 695 -30.94 -47.25 23.74
N LYS A 696 -32.02 -47.01 22.98
CA LYS A 696 -33.06 -48.01 22.71
C LYS A 696 -32.50 -49.18 21.87
N LEU A 697 -31.67 -48.89 20.87
CA LEU A 697 -30.99 -49.92 20.06
C LEU A 697 -30.01 -50.76 20.89
N ALA A 698 -29.18 -50.11 21.72
CA ALA A 698 -28.24 -50.75 22.63
C ALA A 698 -28.97 -51.64 23.64
N TYR A 699 -30.06 -51.13 24.24
CA TYR A 699 -30.91 -51.91 25.14
C TYR A 699 -31.51 -53.14 24.45
N LYS A 700 -32.03 -52.99 23.22
CA LYS A 700 -32.58 -54.12 22.44
C LYS A 700 -31.50 -55.17 22.12
N LYS A 701 -30.29 -54.74 21.78
CA LYS A 701 -29.15 -55.62 21.48
C LYS A 701 -28.67 -56.38 22.71
N ASN A 702 -28.61 -55.72 23.87
CA ASN A 702 -28.24 -56.35 25.13
C ASN A 702 -29.28 -57.39 25.57
N LYS A 703 -30.58 -57.06 25.45
CA LYS A 703 -31.66 -58.01 25.71
C LYS A 703 -31.61 -59.23 24.78
N TYR A 704 -31.27 -59.03 23.50
CA TYR A 704 -31.09 -60.14 22.55
C TYR A 704 -29.90 -61.04 22.92
N LYS A 705 -28.79 -60.46 23.39
CA LYS A 705 -27.62 -61.22 23.86
C LYS A 705 -27.94 -62.03 25.12
N GLU A 706 -28.68 -61.48 26.07
CA GLU A 706 -29.12 -62.20 27.27
C GLU A 706 -30.08 -63.36 26.96
N GLN A 707 -30.78 -63.30 25.83
CA GLN A 707 -31.71 -64.34 25.37
C GLN A 707 -31.06 -65.40 24.47
N GLN A 708 -29.80 -65.23 24.07
CA GLN A 708 -29.04 -66.29 23.40
C GLN A 708 -28.58 -67.30 24.45
N ILE A 709 -29.27 -68.44 24.53
CA ILE A 709 -28.84 -69.60 25.30
C ILE A 709 -27.60 -70.17 24.61
N ASP A 710 -26.50 -70.37 25.35
CA ASP A 710 -25.32 -71.07 24.84
C ASP A 710 -25.73 -72.46 24.33
N ALA A 711 -25.55 -72.70 23.03
CA ALA A 711 -25.76 -74.02 22.46
C ALA A 711 -24.71 -74.96 23.04
N VAL A 712 -25.08 -75.72 24.07
CA VAL A 712 -24.28 -76.85 24.54
C VAL A 712 -24.28 -77.88 23.40
N ASN A 713 -23.16 -77.98 22.69
CA ASN A 713 -22.90 -79.10 21.80
C ASN A 713 -22.82 -80.37 22.66
N VAL A 714 -23.94 -81.08 22.80
CA VAL A 714 -23.95 -82.45 23.30
C VAL A 714 -23.54 -83.35 22.14
N ALA A 715 -22.24 -83.46 21.91
CA ALA A 715 -21.68 -84.56 21.13
C ALA A 715 -21.60 -85.78 22.06
N SER A 716 -22.50 -86.74 21.84
CA SER A 716 -22.45 -88.10 22.39
C SER A 716 -22.14 -89.08 21.27
#